data_AF-A0AAU9IAY7-F1
#
_entry.id   AF-A0AAU9IAY7-F1
#
_cell.length_a   1.000
_cell.length_b   1.000
_cell.length_c   1.000
_cell.angle_alpha   90.00
_cell.angle_beta   90.00
_cell.angle_gamma   90.00
#
_symmetry.space_group_name_H-M   'P 1'
#
loop_
_entity.id
_entity.type
_entity.pdbx_description
1 polymer ?
#
loop_
_entity_poly.entity_id
_entity_poly.type
_entity_poly.pdbx_seq_one_letter_code
_entity_poly.pdbx_strand_id
1 'polypeptide(L)'
;MLIVDKIKFKMNYLYLLLFTIASSEPVLNECQTEWAKIIESGKDILSSNRSDYTKMFMYSGFTLNNLGQYDSCNELSHAKYVIMLLSGQPPLLIALCGPKVCNETDYQNIFPKFLSNDFDGGIVPSSLKLPLEAASQGPFIMFSKEFADKHFDSYNAGAILMIIFTSIIIGIIIIATGYEYWITEKASLTKQIEKDSKPQQLSNAEKYLLCFSLITNLQKLFLSRSQEKFGKKDTLEVLNAMRVLSIGWVILGHTIVNAITISVLANPNKLLDFIKTESMVIPLTGTFSVDTFFWISGFLVSYLLIIELNNSKKVNWIMVYVHRYLRIVPLYLFIILFSWALQKHMGSGPMWWNEYWYNNDCKKWWWTNILFVNNLVPDWKGSNCLGQSWYLADDMQFFIITPPILYLYHKFNRYIGWAILTFLIGFSIIISGVVAHHFTLNAVGFSSESWTNYNNYYYIKPYCRVGVYALGIITGIVVYSYRQYQKDQKVYDPLGLWIGKKLENKIIRYIVGFLGLALINIIIWVEYDTTKNPGSAMEFPNWTDEENQTFIAFNRFVYGLGLTLILLPTLLGHFTWIIWIMSLEIWTPLARLTFCCYLVQSNVIDMIYHAQTSAVYLDNFLIFKDATWNFMFSFLIAWPFVLMIEMPALALEKLMFSSVRAKQPPIQDEEKSRSLLVMNGKKSEE
;
A
#
# COMPACT_ATOMS: atom_id res chain seq x y z
N MET A 1 -35.20 33.35 -4.53
CA MET A 1 -35.31 33.58 -5.99
C MET A 1 -34.26 32.79 -6.77
N LEU A 2 -32.96 32.98 -6.54
CA LEU A 2 -31.86 32.21 -7.18
C LEU A 2 -31.90 30.67 -7.02
N ILE A 3 -32.43 30.15 -5.90
CA ILE A 3 -32.62 28.70 -5.70
C ILE A 3 -33.81 28.19 -6.53
N VAL A 4 -34.89 28.99 -6.62
CA VAL A 4 -36.10 28.66 -7.39
C VAL A 4 -35.82 28.71 -8.89
N ASP A 5 -34.96 29.64 -9.34
CA ASP A 5 -34.56 29.74 -10.74
C ASP A 5 -33.58 28.64 -11.15
N LYS A 6 -32.67 28.20 -10.26
CA LYS A 6 -31.86 26.98 -10.49
C LYS A 6 -32.69 25.70 -10.49
N ILE A 7 -33.74 25.62 -9.67
CA ILE A 7 -34.70 24.51 -9.68
C ILE A 7 -35.54 24.53 -10.96
N LYS A 8 -36.01 25.70 -11.42
CA LYS A 8 -36.73 25.85 -12.69
C LYS A 8 -35.89 25.50 -13.91
N PHE A 9 -34.60 25.88 -13.93
CA PHE A 9 -33.70 25.53 -15.03
C PHE A 9 -33.41 24.02 -15.08
N LYS A 10 -33.22 23.36 -13.92
CA LYS A 10 -33.11 21.89 -13.84
C LYS A 10 -34.42 21.17 -14.16
N MET A 11 -35.57 21.73 -13.81
CA MET A 11 -36.89 21.16 -14.11
C MET A 11 -37.25 21.25 -15.60
N ASN A 12 -36.89 22.34 -16.30
CA ASN A 12 -37.20 22.47 -17.74
C ASN A 12 -36.46 21.45 -18.61
N TYR A 13 -35.20 21.12 -18.28
CA TYR A 13 -34.46 20.04 -18.94
C TYR A 13 -35.05 18.67 -18.62
N LEU A 14 -35.50 18.47 -17.39
CA LEU A 14 -36.23 17.28 -17.01
C LEU A 14 -37.50 17.15 -17.87
N TYR A 15 -38.33 18.19 -17.98
CA TYR A 15 -39.57 18.13 -18.78
C TYR A 15 -39.37 17.75 -20.26
N LEU A 16 -38.30 18.20 -20.91
CA LEU A 16 -37.98 17.82 -22.30
C LEU A 16 -37.62 16.33 -22.42
N LEU A 17 -36.85 15.85 -21.46
CA LEU A 17 -36.32 14.49 -21.31
C LEU A 17 -37.43 13.48 -20.92
N LEU A 18 -38.54 13.99 -20.39
CA LEU A 18 -39.74 13.26 -20.00
C LEU A 18 -40.78 13.15 -21.13
N PHE A 19 -40.82 14.14 -22.01
CA PHE A 19 -41.67 14.12 -23.20
C PHE A 19 -41.25 13.03 -24.18
N THR A 20 -39.95 12.74 -24.27
CA THR A 20 -39.37 11.73 -25.17
C THR A 20 -39.58 10.29 -24.70
N ILE A 21 -39.67 10.06 -23.39
CA ILE A 21 -40.06 8.75 -22.82
C ILE A 21 -41.56 8.49 -23.02
N ALA A 22 -42.39 9.53 -22.89
CA ALA A 22 -43.84 9.44 -23.08
C ALA A 22 -44.28 9.34 -24.55
N SER A 23 -43.44 9.76 -25.50
CA SER A 23 -43.82 9.87 -26.92
C SER A 23 -43.46 8.67 -27.80
N SER A 24 -42.95 7.56 -27.25
CA SER A 24 -42.55 6.40 -28.06
C SER A 24 -43.49 5.19 -27.91
N GLU A 25 -44.29 4.98 -28.95
CA GLU A 25 -45.18 3.85 -29.26
C GLU A 25 -46.44 3.63 -28.38
N PRO A 26 -47.52 3.03 -28.94
CA PRO A 26 -48.88 3.10 -28.39
C PRO A 26 -49.19 2.02 -27.33
N VAL A 27 -48.19 1.26 -26.87
CA VAL A 27 -48.33 0.30 -25.77
C VAL A 27 -47.29 0.63 -24.70
N LEU A 28 -47.71 1.42 -23.71
CA LEU A 28 -46.85 1.80 -22.59
C LEU A 28 -46.57 0.53 -21.75
N ASN A 29 -45.32 0.07 -21.71
CA ASN A 29 -44.94 -1.01 -20.80
C ASN A 29 -45.19 -0.58 -19.35
N GLU A 30 -45.48 -1.52 -18.45
CA GLU A 30 -45.78 -1.25 -17.02
C GLU A 30 -44.69 -0.39 -16.37
N CYS A 31 -43.41 -0.65 -16.70
CA CYS A 31 -42.26 0.14 -16.27
C CYS A 31 -42.34 1.63 -16.69
N GLN A 32 -42.74 1.93 -17.93
CA GLN A 32 -42.86 3.30 -18.43
C GLN A 32 -44.02 4.06 -17.73
N THR A 33 -45.09 3.35 -17.42
CA THR A 33 -46.24 3.90 -16.66
C THR A 33 -45.83 4.31 -15.25
N GLU A 34 -45.08 3.45 -14.55
CA GLU A 34 -44.57 3.74 -13.21
C GLU A 34 -43.56 4.89 -13.20
N TRP A 35 -42.69 4.95 -14.21
CA TRP A 35 -41.81 6.10 -14.41
C TRP A 35 -42.59 7.40 -14.58
N ALA A 36 -43.64 7.43 -15.41
CA ALA A 36 -44.48 8.62 -15.59
C ALA A 36 -45.07 9.15 -14.26
N LYS A 37 -45.46 8.26 -13.34
CA LYS A 37 -45.92 8.63 -11.98
C LYS A 37 -44.82 9.24 -11.12
N ILE A 38 -43.63 8.63 -11.09
CA ILE A 38 -42.45 9.17 -10.37
C ILE A 38 -42.17 10.59 -10.85
N ILE A 39 -42.21 10.77 -12.15
CA ILE A 39 -41.91 12.01 -12.84
C ILE A 39 -42.92 13.09 -12.52
N GLU A 40 -44.22 12.77 -12.62
CA GLU A 40 -45.29 13.72 -12.33
C GLU A 40 -45.24 14.19 -10.87
N SER A 41 -44.92 13.28 -9.95
CA SER A 41 -44.77 13.57 -8.52
C SER A 41 -43.61 14.53 -8.20
N GLY A 42 -42.68 14.75 -9.14
CA GLY A 42 -41.59 15.73 -9.03
C GLY A 42 -42.07 17.19 -8.97
N LYS A 43 -43.33 17.48 -9.30
CA LYS A 43 -43.94 18.80 -9.08
C LYS A 43 -44.16 19.11 -7.59
N ASP A 44 -44.29 18.08 -6.76
CA ASP A 44 -44.71 18.18 -5.36
C ASP A 44 -43.55 18.04 -4.35
N ILE A 45 -42.30 18.27 -4.77
CA ILE A 45 -41.08 18.09 -3.92
C ILE A 45 -41.15 18.88 -2.60
N LEU A 46 -41.82 20.05 -2.61
CA LEU A 46 -41.96 20.92 -1.44
C LEU A 46 -43.17 20.58 -0.55
N SER A 47 -43.98 19.59 -0.93
CA SER A 47 -45.12 19.13 -0.11
C SER A 47 -44.66 18.45 1.17
N SER A 48 -45.40 18.68 2.27
CA SER A 48 -45.16 18.05 3.57
C SER A 48 -45.60 16.58 3.60
N ASN A 49 -46.56 16.18 2.75
CA ASN A 49 -47.03 14.80 2.63
C ASN A 49 -46.49 14.20 1.32
N ARG A 50 -45.31 13.58 1.40
CA ARG A 50 -44.60 13.04 0.22
C ARG A 50 -45.04 11.62 -0.07
N SER A 51 -45.59 11.40 -1.26
CA SER A 51 -45.84 10.06 -1.80
C SER A 51 -44.53 9.29 -1.97
N ASP A 52 -44.58 7.96 -2.01
CA ASP A 52 -43.37 7.16 -2.26
C ASP A 52 -42.77 7.45 -3.64
N TYR A 53 -43.59 7.77 -4.64
CA TYR A 53 -43.13 8.26 -5.94
C TYR A 53 -42.34 9.57 -5.83
N THR A 54 -42.78 10.51 -4.98
CA THR A 54 -42.05 11.77 -4.71
C THR A 54 -40.70 11.48 -4.06
N LYS A 55 -40.63 10.49 -3.15
CA LYS A 55 -39.37 10.08 -2.52
C LYS A 55 -38.42 9.43 -3.53
N MET A 56 -38.91 8.53 -4.40
CA MET A 56 -38.11 7.92 -5.47
C MET A 56 -37.49 8.99 -6.39
N PHE A 57 -38.28 10.01 -6.73
CA PHE A 57 -37.77 11.14 -7.48
C PHE A 57 -36.66 11.88 -6.70
N MET A 58 -36.87 12.20 -5.43
CA MET A 58 -35.87 12.92 -4.61
C MET A 58 -34.58 12.12 -4.38
N TYR A 59 -34.66 10.79 -4.29
CA TYR A 59 -33.52 9.92 -4.05
C TYR A 59 -32.70 9.64 -5.32
N SER A 60 -33.21 10.03 -6.49
CA SER A 60 -32.53 9.83 -7.77
C SER A 60 -31.43 10.87 -8.03
N GLY A 61 -30.29 10.41 -8.54
CA GLY A 61 -29.16 11.24 -8.98
C GLY A 61 -29.26 11.63 -10.45
N PHE A 62 -30.13 12.58 -10.78
CA PHE A 62 -30.41 13.01 -12.16
C PHE A 62 -29.26 13.74 -12.90
N THR A 63 -28.07 13.82 -12.31
CA THR A 63 -26.91 14.48 -12.92
C THR A 63 -25.77 13.48 -13.05
N LEU A 64 -24.90 13.67 -14.04
CA LEU A 64 -23.70 12.85 -14.23
C LEU A 64 -22.93 12.71 -12.92
N ASN A 65 -22.58 11.47 -12.56
CA ASN A 65 -21.84 11.12 -11.35
C ASN A 65 -22.48 11.58 -10.04
N ASN A 66 -23.79 11.77 -10.00
CA ASN A 66 -24.53 11.93 -8.75
C ASN A 66 -25.15 10.59 -8.37
N LEU A 67 -24.74 10.05 -7.22
CA LEU A 67 -25.21 8.76 -6.72
C LEU A 67 -26.60 8.84 -6.05
N GLY A 68 -27.18 10.03 -5.87
CA GLY A 68 -28.46 10.17 -5.20
C GLY A 68 -28.42 9.68 -3.75
N GLN A 69 -29.53 9.14 -3.24
CA GLN A 69 -29.63 8.57 -1.89
C GLN A 69 -29.82 7.06 -1.98
N TYR A 70 -28.69 6.34 -2.03
CA TYR A 70 -28.64 4.89 -2.16
C TYR A 70 -29.43 4.14 -1.08
N ASP A 71 -29.14 4.40 0.20
CA ASP A 71 -29.76 3.67 1.31
C ASP A 71 -31.27 3.93 1.37
N SER A 72 -31.67 5.21 1.27
CA SER A 72 -33.08 5.61 1.33
C SER A 72 -33.90 5.09 0.14
N CYS A 73 -33.31 4.98 -1.07
CA CYS A 73 -34.00 4.35 -2.19
C CYS A 73 -34.29 2.87 -1.93
N ASN A 74 -33.33 2.17 -1.33
CA ASN A 74 -33.40 0.73 -1.07
C ASN A 74 -34.31 0.36 0.12
N GLU A 75 -34.76 1.33 0.91
CA GLU A 75 -35.75 1.16 1.97
C GLU A 75 -37.20 1.20 1.45
N LEU A 76 -37.44 1.74 0.25
CA LEU A 76 -38.78 1.82 -0.35
C LEU A 76 -39.20 0.46 -0.94
N SER A 77 -40.41 0.00 -0.60
CA SER A 77 -40.93 -1.31 -1.04
C SER A 77 -41.14 -1.44 -2.55
N HIS A 78 -41.46 -0.34 -3.22
CA HIS A 78 -41.78 -0.29 -4.66
C HIS A 78 -40.63 0.23 -5.53
N ALA A 79 -39.46 0.51 -4.94
CA ALA A 79 -38.32 1.07 -5.64
C ALA A 79 -37.15 0.10 -5.74
N LYS A 80 -36.25 0.39 -6.67
CA LYS A 80 -34.93 -0.20 -6.76
C LYS A 80 -33.90 0.82 -7.23
N TYR A 81 -32.71 0.72 -6.64
CA TYR A 81 -31.58 1.55 -7.03
C TYR A 81 -30.88 0.99 -8.27
N VAL A 82 -30.65 1.84 -9.26
CA VAL A 82 -30.11 1.47 -10.58
C VAL A 82 -28.93 2.36 -10.91
N ILE A 83 -27.82 1.76 -11.30
CA ILE A 83 -26.66 2.45 -11.85
C ILE A 83 -26.59 2.15 -13.34
N MET A 84 -26.44 3.20 -14.15
CA MET A 84 -26.15 3.10 -15.58
C MET A 84 -24.73 3.62 -15.81
N LEU A 85 -23.80 2.71 -16.06
CA LEU A 85 -22.38 3.00 -16.27
C LEU A 85 -22.13 3.27 -17.76
N LEU A 86 -21.59 4.45 -18.06
CA LEU A 86 -21.31 4.99 -19.39
C LEU A 86 -19.85 4.77 -19.81
N SER A 87 -18.94 4.89 -18.84
CA SER A 87 -17.52 4.65 -19.04
C SER A 87 -16.92 4.06 -17.77
N GLY A 88 -15.94 3.17 -17.92
CA GLY A 88 -15.33 2.46 -16.80
C GLY A 88 -14.24 3.24 -16.07
N GLN A 89 -13.47 4.09 -16.76
CA GLN A 89 -12.27 4.73 -16.21
C GLN A 89 -12.06 6.15 -16.79
N PRO A 90 -12.25 7.23 -16.00
CA PRO A 90 -12.91 7.24 -14.69
C PRO A 90 -14.37 6.78 -14.81
N PRO A 91 -14.99 6.26 -13.73
CA PRO A 91 -16.39 5.87 -13.75
C PRO A 91 -17.29 7.06 -14.09
N LEU A 92 -17.97 6.98 -15.23
CA LEU A 92 -19.01 7.91 -15.64
C LEU A 92 -20.33 7.18 -15.57
N LEU A 93 -21.24 7.64 -14.71
CA LEU A 93 -22.49 6.95 -14.50
C LEU A 93 -23.64 7.90 -14.15
N ILE A 94 -24.85 7.38 -14.28
CA ILE A 94 -26.08 8.00 -13.79
C ILE A 94 -26.74 7.01 -12.83
N ALA A 95 -27.13 7.48 -11.65
CA ALA A 95 -27.80 6.66 -10.65
C ALA A 95 -29.25 7.12 -10.45
N LEU A 96 -30.19 6.18 -10.47
CA LEU A 96 -31.62 6.46 -10.36
C LEU A 96 -32.28 5.55 -9.32
N CYS A 97 -33.32 6.07 -8.69
CA CYS A 97 -34.23 5.29 -7.87
C CYS A 97 -35.50 5.03 -8.69
N GLY A 98 -35.56 3.86 -9.32
CA GLY A 98 -36.61 3.54 -10.28
C GLY A 98 -37.59 2.47 -9.78
N PRO A 99 -38.67 2.20 -10.54
CA PRO A 99 -39.66 1.19 -10.17
C PRO A 99 -39.07 -0.22 -10.13
N LYS A 100 -39.49 -1.01 -9.14
CA LYS A 100 -39.06 -2.41 -8.99
C LYS A 100 -39.45 -3.30 -10.18
N VAL A 101 -40.51 -2.94 -10.91
CA VAL A 101 -41.05 -3.69 -12.06
C VAL A 101 -40.13 -3.64 -13.30
N CYS A 102 -39.30 -2.60 -13.45
CA CYS A 102 -38.46 -2.42 -14.64
C CYS A 102 -37.29 -3.41 -14.68
N ASN A 103 -36.97 -4.02 -15.80
CA ASN A 103 -35.80 -4.91 -15.96
C ASN A 103 -34.62 -4.23 -16.65
N GLU A 104 -33.48 -4.92 -16.76
CA GLU A 104 -32.27 -4.43 -17.42
C GLU A 104 -32.55 -3.92 -18.85
N THR A 105 -33.30 -4.70 -19.63
CA THR A 105 -33.69 -4.35 -21.00
C THR A 105 -34.52 -3.07 -21.07
N ASP A 106 -35.35 -2.81 -20.07
CA ASP A 106 -36.19 -1.60 -20.03
C ASP A 106 -35.33 -0.35 -19.88
N TYR A 107 -34.34 -0.38 -18.97
CA TYR A 107 -33.37 0.69 -18.81
C TYR A 107 -32.47 0.85 -20.05
N GLN A 108 -32.04 -0.25 -20.67
CA GLN A 108 -31.30 -0.24 -21.93
C GLN A 108 -32.08 0.39 -23.09
N ASN A 109 -33.41 0.29 -23.09
CA ASN A 109 -34.27 0.87 -24.12
C ASN A 109 -34.65 2.34 -23.85
N ILE A 110 -34.72 2.73 -22.58
CA ILE A 110 -34.96 4.13 -22.17
C ILE A 110 -33.72 4.99 -22.47
N PHE A 111 -32.51 4.43 -22.32
CA PHE A 111 -31.27 5.18 -22.30
C PHE A 111 -30.77 5.75 -23.65
N PRO A 112 -30.82 5.05 -24.79
CA PRO A 112 -30.41 5.61 -26.08
C PRO A 112 -31.20 6.86 -26.47
N LYS A 113 -32.48 6.93 -26.08
CA LYS A 113 -33.36 8.09 -26.29
C LYS A 113 -33.01 9.29 -25.39
N PHE A 114 -32.45 9.01 -24.21
CA PHE A 114 -31.92 10.00 -23.28
C PHE A 114 -30.68 10.70 -23.86
N LEU A 115 -29.80 9.93 -24.54
CA LEU A 115 -28.61 10.46 -25.17
C LEU A 115 -28.90 11.16 -26.51
N SER A 116 -29.75 10.61 -27.37
CA SER A 116 -29.94 11.10 -28.75
C SER A 116 -30.61 12.48 -28.89
N ASN A 117 -31.34 12.95 -27.87
CA ASN A 117 -32.15 14.17 -27.97
C ASN A 117 -31.48 15.45 -27.42
N ASP A 118 -30.29 15.38 -26.80
CA ASP A 118 -29.70 16.54 -26.11
C ASP A 118 -28.16 16.67 -26.22
N PHE A 119 -27.50 15.94 -27.14
CA PHE A 119 -26.04 16.00 -27.29
C PHE A 119 -25.49 17.34 -27.83
N ASP A 120 -26.34 18.24 -28.32
CA ASP A 120 -25.97 19.63 -28.70
C ASP A 120 -26.06 20.63 -27.52
N GLY A 121 -26.58 20.21 -26.37
CA GLY A 121 -26.89 21.07 -25.21
C GLY A 121 -25.88 21.04 -24.06
N GLY A 122 -24.56 20.95 -24.30
CA GLY A 122 -23.53 21.36 -23.32
C GLY A 122 -23.45 20.64 -21.95
N ILE A 123 -24.07 19.48 -21.75
CA ILE A 123 -24.03 18.74 -20.46
C ILE A 123 -22.70 17.98 -20.28
N VAL A 124 -22.06 17.59 -21.37
CA VAL A 124 -20.74 16.95 -21.37
C VAL A 124 -19.75 17.91 -22.02
N PRO A 125 -18.70 18.39 -21.32
CA PRO A 125 -17.67 19.20 -21.96
C PRO A 125 -17.10 18.43 -23.15
N SER A 126 -16.69 19.13 -24.19
CA SER A 126 -16.07 18.56 -25.39
C SER A 126 -14.90 17.61 -25.06
N SER A 127 -14.22 17.81 -23.92
CA SER A 127 -13.16 16.95 -23.40
C SER A 127 -13.59 15.55 -22.94
N LEU A 128 -14.89 15.30 -22.74
CA LEU A 128 -15.44 14.01 -22.30
C LEU A 128 -16.20 13.27 -23.41
N LYS A 129 -16.24 13.80 -24.65
CA LYS A 129 -16.92 13.15 -25.79
C LYS A 129 -16.22 11.87 -26.27
N LEU A 130 -14.88 11.81 -26.18
CA LEU A 130 -14.06 10.66 -26.59
C LEU A 130 -14.36 9.35 -25.83
N PRO A 131 -14.48 9.30 -24.49
CA PRO A 131 -14.85 8.06 -23.79
C PRO A 131 -16.30 7.60 -24.03
N LEU A 132 -17.19 8.49 -24.49
CA LEU A 132 -18.58 8.16 -24.82
C LEU A 132 -18.74 7.56 -26.22
N GLU A 133 -17.92 7.98 -27.20
CA GLU A 133 -17.89 7.38 -28.55
C GLU A 133 -17.30 5.95 -28.56
N ALA A 134 -16.44 5.62 -27.60
CA ALA A 134 -15.88 4.28 -27.44
C ALA A 134 -16.89 3.26 -26.85
N ALA A 135 -18.00 3.71 -26.26
CA ALA A 135 -19.04 2.87 -25.67
C ALA A 135 -20.01 2.34 -26.73
N SER A 136 -19.51 1.55 -27.68
CA SER A 136 -20.29 0.94 -28.77
C SER A 136 -21.28 -0.15 -28.32
N GLN A 137 -21.36 -0.46 -27.02
CA GLN A 137 -22.18 -1.55 -26.45
C GLN A 137 -23.38 -1.09 -25.60
N GLY A 138 -23.68 0.22 -25.56
CA GLY A 138 -24.72 0.76 -24.66
C GLY A 138 -24.27 0.77 -23.19
N PRO A 139 -25.05 1.38 -22.28
CA PRO A 139 -24.67 1.49 -20.86
C PRO A 139 -24.71 0.12 -20.18
N PHE A 140 -23.74 -0.16 -19.32
CA PHE A 140 -23.79 -1.31 -18.42
C PHE A 140 -24.72 -0.98 -17.24
N ILE A 141 -25.76 -1.78 -17.03
CA ILE A 141 -26.74 -1.54 -15.98
C ILE A 141 -26.45 -2.44 -14.78
N MET A 142 -26.50 -1.87 -13.59
CA MET A 142 -26.25 -2.59 -12.35
C MET A 142 -27.34 -2.29 -11.31
N PHE A 143 -27.92 -3.36 -10.75
CA PHE A 143 -28.80 -3.32 -9.58
C PHE A 143 -28.00 -3.75 -8.35
N SER A 144 -27.28 -2.82 -7.73
CA SER A 144 -26.24 -3.16 -6.74
C SER A 144 -26.79 -3.91 -5.52
N LYS A 145 -27.97 -3.53 -4.98
CA LYS A 145 -28.60 -4.24 -3.85
C LYS A 145 -29.16 -5.62 -4.25
N GLU A 146 -29.86 -5.72 -5.37
CA GLU A 146 -30.37 -7.03 -5.83
C GLU A 146 -29.23 -8.01 -6.12
N PHE A 147 -28.12 -7.51 -6.66
CA PHE A 147 -26.91 -8.31 -6.84
C PHE A 147 -26.32 -8.73 -5.49
N ALA A 148 -26.29 -7.82 -4.51
CA ALA A 148 -25.81 -8.09 -3.16
C ALA A 148 -26.59 -9.22 -2.51
N ASP A 149 -27.91 -9.10 -2.47
CA ASP A 149 -28.80 -10.05 -1.81
C ASP A 149 -28.63 -11.43 -2.47
N LYS A 150 -28.69 -11.50 -3.81
CA LYS A 150 -28.58 -12.76 -4.56
C LYS A 150 -27.26 -13.51 -4.34
N HIS A 151 -26.13 -12.81 -4.18
CA HIS A 151 -24.81 -13.45 -4.16
C HIS A 151 -24.14 -13.47 -2.78
N PHE A 152 -24.58 -12.62 -1.85
CA PHE A 152 -23.89 -12.39 -0.57
C PHE A 152 -24.82 -12.41 0.66
N ASP A 153 -26.10 -12.79 0.52
CA ASP A 153 -27.03 -13.01 1.64
C ASP A 153 -26.51 -14.04 2.67
N SER A 154 -25.64 -14.95 2.25
CA SER A 154 -25.05 -15.97 3.13
C SER A 154 -23.53 -15.99 3.06
N TYR A 155 -22.92 -16.31 4.20
CA TYR A 155 -21.49 -16.56 4.26
C TYR A 155 -21.14 -17.83 3.49
N ASN A 156 -20.21 -17.71 2.56
CA ASN A 156 -19.65 -18.89 1.91
C ASN A 156 -18.78 -19.70 2.89
N ALA A 157 -18.49 -20.95 2.54
CA ALA A 157 -17.66 -21.82 3.38
C ALA A 157 -16.30 -21.18 3.76
N GLY A 158 -15.69 -20.43 2.84
CA GLY A 158 -14.43 -19.71 3.09
C GLY A 158 -14.55 -18.65 4.19
N ALA A 159 -15.61 -17.84 4.17
CA ALA A 159 -15.88 -16.84 5.20
C ALA A 159 -16.13 -17.48 6.56
N ILE A 160 -16.94 -18.54 6.62
CA ILE A 160 -17.21 -19.28 7.87
C ILE A 160 -15.90 -19.85 8.46
N LEU A 161 -15.08 -20.50 7.63
CA LEU A 161 -13.78 -21.03 8.05
C LEU A 161 -12.85 -19.93 8.56
N MET A 162 -12.81 -18.78 7.89
CA MET A 162 -11.97 -17.66 8.31
C MET A 162 -12.45 -17.06 9.64
N ILE A 163 -13.76 -16.97 9.87
CA ILE A 163 -14.33 -16.51 11.15
C ILE A 163 -13.97 -17.48 12.27
N ILE A 164 -14.11 -18.79 12.04
CA ILE A 164 -13.74 -19.83 13.02
C ILE A 164 -12.24 -19.74 13.34
N PHE A 165 -11.39 -19.69 12.32
CA PHE A 165 -9.94 -19.59 12.49
C PHE A 165 -9.53 -18.33 13.27
N THR A 166 -10.09 -17.17 12.93
CA THR A 166 -9.86 -15.91 13.64
C THR A 166 -10.32 -16.01 15.10
N SER A 167 -11.48 -16.60 15.35
CA SER A 167 -12.05 -16.78 16.70
C SER A 167 -11.20 -17.69 17.57
N ILE A 168 -10.62 -18.76 17.00
CA ILE A 168 -9.70 -19.66 17.71
C ILE A 168 -8.45 -18.91 18.15
N ILE A 169 -7.85 -18.10 17.27
CA ILE A 169 -6.66 -17.31 17.60
C ILE A 169 -6.96 -16.32 18.72
N ILE A 170 -8.09 -15.62 18.64
CA ILE A 170 -8.53 -14.71 19.71
C ILE A 170 -8.71 -15.47 21.04
N GLY A 171 -9.32 -16.67 21.00
CA GLY A 171 -9.44 -17.54 22.18
C GLY A 171 -8.09 -17.91 22.80
N ILE A 172 -7.11 -18.29 21.97
CA ILE A 172 -5.73 -18.60 22.42
C ILE A 172 -5.09 -17.37 23.08
N ILE A 173 -5.26 -16.18 22.50
CA ILE A 173 -4.71 -14.93 23.05
C ILE A 173 -5.33 -14.61 24.40
N ILE A 174 -6.64 -14.76 24.56
CA ILE A 174 -7.34 -14.53 25.84
C ILE A 174 -6.81 -15.49 26.90
N ILE A 175 -6.68 -16.78 26.57
CA ILE A 175 -6.14 -17.81 27.49
C ILE A 175 -4.69 -17.49 27.87
N ALA A 176 -3.84 -17.18 26.89
CA ALA A 176 -2.44 -16.84 27.11
C ALA A 176 -2.26 -15.60 27.99
N THR A 177 -3.09 -14.58 27.74
CA THR A 177 -3.06 -13.32 28.49
C THR A 177 -3.54 -13.52 29.93
N GLY A 178 -4.63 -14.27 30.13
CA GLY A 178 -5.11 -14.64 31.46
C GLY A 178 -4.10 -15.48 32.24
N TYR A 179 -3.41 -16.39 31.56
CA TYR A 179 -2.34 -17.20 32.15
C TYR A 179 -1.13 -16.36 32.59
N GLU A 180 -0.67 -15.42 31.74
CA GLU A 180 0.42 -14.52 32.09
C GLU A 180 0.05 -13.61 33.27
N TYR A 181 -1.18 -13.09 33.29
CA TYR A 181 -1.68 -12.29 34.40
C TYR A 181 -1.65 -13.09 35.71
N TRP A 182 -2.20 -14.31 35.70
CA TRP A 182 -2.21 -15.20 36.87
C TRP A 182 -0.82 -15.55 37.38
N ILE A 183 0.14 -15.87 36.49
CA ILE A 183 1.53 -16.13 36.88
C ILE A 183 2.15 -14.87 37.51
N THR A 184 1.95 -13.72 36.89
CA THR A 184 2.58 -12.46 37.33
C THR A 184 2.08 -12.04 38.70
N GLU A 185 0.77 -12.19 38.94
CA GLU A 185 0.14 -11.96 40.25
C GLU A 185 0.61 -12.97 41.30
N LYS A 186 0.67 -14.26 40.94
CA LYS A 186 1.20 -15.28 41.85
C LYS A 186 2.66 -15.03 42.21
N ALA A 187 3.47 -14.60 41.24
CA ALA A 187 4.88 -14.30 41.44
C ALA A 187 5.09 -13.02 42.28
N SER A 188 4.23 -12.01 42.14
CA SER A 188 4.29 -10.80 42.98
C SER A 188 3.92 -11.12 44.43
N LEU A 189 2.87 -11.92 44.66
CA LEU A 189 2.47 -12.41 45.98
C LEU A 189 3.56 -13.28 46.62
N THR A 190 4.16 -14.20 45.85
CA THR A 190 5.21 -15.09 46.35
C THR A 190 6.48 -14.32 46.70
N LYS A 191 6.89 -13.32 45.90
CA LYS A 191 8.03 -12.44 46.23
C LYS A 191 7.78 -11.59 47.48
N GLN A 192 6.53 -11.25 47.77
CA GLN A 192 6.16 -10.52 48.99
C GLN A 192 6.27 -11.41 50.24
N ILE A 193 6.02 -12.72 50.09
CA ILE A 193 6.03 -13.71 51.17
C ILE A 193 7.43 -14.34 51.37
N GLU A 194 8.16 -14.60 50.28
CA GLU A 194 9.50 -15.21 50.28
C GLU A 194 10.49 -14.37 49.46
N LYS A 195 11.42 -13.68 50.15
CA LYS A 195 12.46 -12.84 49.51
C LYS A 195 13.46 -13.61 48.63
N ASP A 196 13.57 -14.94 48.80
CA ASP A 196 14.57 -15.79 48.15
C ASP A 196 13.98 -16.92 47.27
N SER A 197 12.70 -16.83 46.88
CA SER A 197 12.05 -17.87 46.06
C SER A 197 12.72 -18.00 44.67
N LYS A 198 13.16 -19.21 44.31
CA LYS A 198 13.73 -19.51 42.98
C LYS A 198 12.67 -19.30 41.88
N PRO A 199 13.05 -18.76 40.69
CA PRO A 199 12.10 -18.55 39.59
C PRO A 199 11.50 -19.88 39.14
N GLN A 200 10.17 -19.92 39.05
CA GLN A 200 9.41 -21.09 38.60
C GLN A 200 9.83 -21.46 37.15
N GLN A 201 10.29 -22.69 36.93
CA GLN A 201 10.65 -23.17 35.60
C GLN A 201 9.39 -23.46 34.79
N LEU A 202 9.18 -22.68 33.73
CA LEU A 202 8.08 -22.86 32.79
C LEU A 202 8.30 -24.11 31.91
N SER A 203 7.25 -24.93 31.79
CA SER A 203 7.13 -26.02 30.82
C SER A 203 7.22 -25.49 29.38
N ASN A 204 7.58 -26.36 28.43
CA ASN A 204 7.64 -25.98 27.02
C ASN A 204 6.26 -25.54 26.49
N ALA A 205 5.17 -26.20 26.88
CA ALA A 205 3.82 -25.82 26.49
C ALA A 205 3.44 -24.41 26.97
N GLU A 206 3.84 -24.04 28.20
CA GLU A 206 3.62 -22.72 28.77
C GLU A 206 4.41 -21.64 28.02
N LYS A 207 5.65 -21.93 27.61
CA LYS A 207 6.46 -21.01 26.79
C LYS A 207 5.81 -20.76 25.42
N TYR A 208 5.27 -21.79 24.78
CA TYR A 208 4.56 -21.66 23.51
C TYR A 208 3.27 -20.85 23.67
N LEU A 209 2.52 -21.07 24.75
CA LEU A 209 1.30 -20.31 25.04
C LEU A 209 1.61 -18.82 25.25
N LEU A 210 2.65 -18.50 26.03
CA LEU A 210 3.05 -17.11 26.31
C LEU A 210 3.52 -16.32 25.06
N CYS A 211 3.82 -16.99 23.94
CA CYS A 211 4.05 -16.28 22.66
C CYS A 211 2.83 -15.47 22.19
N PHE A 212 1.62 -15.93 22.54
CA PHE A 212 0.36 -15.30 22.17
C PHE A 212 -0.16 -14.28 23.19
N SER A 213 0.56 -14.07 24.29
CA SER A 213 0.10 -13.15 25.33
C SER A 213 0.12 -11.70 24.86
N LEU A 214 -1.00 -11.02 25.09
CA LEU A 214 -1.19 -9.63 24.69
C LEU A 214 -0.32 -8.67 25.52
N ILE A 215 -0.14 -8.93 26.81
CA ILE A 215 0.63 -8.05 27.72
C ILE A 215 2.08 -7.93 27.25
N THR A 216 2.75 -9.07 27.10
CA THR A 216 4.14 -9.13 26.62
C THR A 216 4.28 -8.54 25.21
N ASN A 217 3.35 -8.83 24.29
CA ASN A 217 3.43 -8.33 22.92
C ASN A 217 3.17 -6.82 22.83
N LEU A 218 2.25 -6.26 23.63
CA LEU A 218 2.03 -4.82 23.75
C LEU A 218 3.25 -4.10 24.32
N GLN A 219 3.85 -4.62 25.40
CA GLN A 219 5.08 -4.05 25.94
C GLN A 219 6.20 -4.04 24.90
N LYS A 220 6.37 -5.16 24.18
CA LYS A 220 7.35 -5.23 23.08
C LYS A 220 7.04 -4.19 22.01
N LEU A 221 5.78 -3.94 21.65
CA LEU A 221 5.41 -2.97 20.61
C LEU A 221 5.89 -1.55 20.93
N PHE A 222 5.77 -1.11 22.18
CA PHE A 222 6.09 0.26 22.57
C PHE A 222 7.55 0.47 23.01
N LEU A 223 8.26 -0.58 23.43
CA LEU A 223 9.67 -0.47 23.84
C LEU A 223 10.61 -0.33 22.63
N SER A 224 11.60 0.57 22.68
CA SER A 224 12.61 0.70 21.61
C SER A 224 13.61 -0.47 21.62
N ARG A 225 13.93 -0.98 20.42
CA ARG A 225 14.94 -2.03 20.19
C ARG A 225 16.36 -1.61 20.63
N SER A 226 16.66 -0.30 20.68
CA SER A 226 17.98 0.21 21.09
C SER A 226 18.16 0.24 22.62
N GLN A 227 17.07 0.55 23.36
CA GLN A 227 17.04 0.46 24.82
C GLN A 227 17.19 -0.99 25.29
N GLU A 228 16.67 -1.95 24.52
CA GLU A 228 16.70 -3.39 24.87
C GLU A 228 18.10 -4.02 24.72
N LYS A 229 19.00 -3.47 23.87
CA LYS A 229 20.23 -4.17 23.46
C LYS A 229 21.56 -3.43 23.70
N PHE A 230 21.58 -2.08 23.74
CA PHE A 230 22.85 -1.32 23.79
C PHE A 230 22.89 -0.15 24.77
N GLY A 231 21.77 0.22 25.42
CA GLY A 231 21.73 1.34 26.37
C GLY A 231 22.07 2.71 25.77
N LYS A 232 22.19 2.83 24.43
CA LYS A 232 22.41 4.06 23.66
C LYS A 232 21.59 4.03 22.37
N LYS A 233 21.12 5.21 21.92
CA LYS A 233 20.44 5.37 20.62
C LYS A 233 21.41 5.03 19.49
N ASP A 234 21.09 3.99 18.72
CA ASP A 234 21.83 3.64 17.51
C ASP A 234 21.33 4.53 16.36
N THR A 235 22.25 5.10 15.60
CA THR A 235 21.98 5.76 14.30
C THR A 235 21.10 4.94 13.34
N LEU A 236 21.00 3.61 13.49
CA LEU A 236 20.06 2.78 12.72
C LEU A 236 18.58 3.09 13.00
N GLU A 237 18.26 3.78 14.10
CA GLU A 237 16.89 4.21 14.43
C GLU A 237 16.30 5.17 13.38
N VAL A 238 17.12 5.89 12.63
CA VAL A 238 16.63 6.77 11.54
C VAL A 238 15.84 6.02 10.48
N LEU A 239 16.09 4.71 10.32
CA LEU A 239 15.37 3.85 9.40
C LEU A 239 13.91 3.64 9.83
N ASN A 240 13.57 3.82 11.11
CA ASN A 240 12.19 3.75 11.58
C ASN A 240 11.38 4.91 11.00
N ALA A 241 11.87 6.15 11.11
CA ALA A 241 11.23 7.31 10.53
C ALA A 241 11.07 7.16 9.01
N MET A 242 12.11 6.70 8.32
CA MET A 242 12.04 6.48 6.88
C MET A 242 10.93 5.52 6.48
N ARG A 243 10.79 4.38 7.16
CA ARG A 243 9.72 3.42 6.87
C ARG A 243 8.33 4.05 7.02
N VAL A 244 8.14 4.85 8.07
CA VAL A 244 6.84 5.49 8.36
C VAL A 244 6.53 6.59 7.34
N LEU A 245 7.51 7.39 6.95
CA LEU A 245 7.35 8.41 5.92
C LEU A 245 7.10 7.79 4.54
N SER A 246 7.84 6.75 4.18
CA SER A 246 7.65 6.03 2.91
C SER A 246 6.28 5.36 2.82
N ILE A 247 5.79 4.71 3.88
CA ILE A 247 4.42 4.15 3.84
C ILE A 247 3.35 5.26 3.78
N GLY A 248 3.57 6.40 4.43
CA GLY A 248 2.69 7.56 4.29
C GLY A 248 2.61 8.04 2.84
N TRP A 249 3.74 8.03 2.13
CA TRP A 249 3.80 8.40 0.72
C TRP A 249 3.10 7.36 -0.19
N VAL A 250 3.24 6.06 0.10
CA VAL A 250 2.46 4.99 -0.58
C VAL A 250 0.96 5.24 -0.43
N ILE A 251 0.50 5.49 0.80
CA ILE A 251 -0.92 5.69 1.12
C ILE A 251 -1.46 6.94 0.41
N LEU A 252 -0.68 8.03 0.36
CA LEU A 252 -1.04 9.23 -0.40
C LEU A 252 -1.23 8.93 -1.89
N GLY A 253 -0.29 8.20 -2.50
CA GLY A 253 -0.36 7.79 -3.90
C GLY A 253 -1.59 6.93 -4.20
N HIS A 254 -1.81 5.86 -3.41
CA HIS A 254 -2.97 4.99 -3.59
C HIS A 254 -4.31 5.69 -3.33
N THR A 255 -4.36 6.62 -2.37
CA THR A 255 -5.56 7.43 -2.13
C THR A 255 -5.97 8.18 -3.40
N ILE A 256 -5.01 8.83 -4.07
CA ILE A 256 -5.29 9.61 -5.28
C ILE A 256 -5.59 8.72 -6.48
N VAL A 257 -4.80 7.66 -6.69
CA VAL A 257 -5.03 6.72 -7.80
C VAL A 257 -6.42 6.11 -7.67
N ASN A 258 -6.80 5.60 -6.48
CA ASN A 258 -8.12 5.01 -6.26
C ASN A 258 -9.26 6.04 -6.29
N ALA A 259 -9.01 7.28 -5.85
CA ALA A 259 -9.99 8.36 -6.02
C ALA A 259 -10.30 8.61 -7.51
N ILE A 260 -9.30 8.51 -8.40
CA ILE A 260 -9.46 8.78 -9.83
C ILE A 260 -9.99 7.54 -10.58
N THR A 261 -9.51 6.34 -10.25
CA THR A 261 -9.77 5.12 -11.04
C THR A 261 -10.97 4.31 -10.53
N ILE A 262 -11.22 4.30 -9.22
CA ILE A 262 -12.27 3.48 -8.59
C ILE A 262 -13.50 4.32 -8.26
N SER A 263 -13.30 5.56 -7.81
CA SER A 263 -14.40 6.37 -7.26
C SER A 263 -15.19 7.11 -8.33
N VAL A 264 -16.47 7.35 -8.04
CA VAL A 264 -17.33 8.19 -8.88
C VAL A 264 -17.00 9.65 -8.58
N LEU A 265 -16.56 10.40 -9.60
CA LEU A 265 -16.13 11.79 -9.43
C LEU A 265 -17.29 12.76 -9.60
N ALA A 266 -17.58 13.61 -8.62
CA ALA A 266 -18.64 14.62 -8.68
C ALA A 266 -18.35 15.75 -9.70
N ASN A 267 -17.09 15.97 -10.03
CA ASN A 267 -16.60 17.00 -10.92
C ASN A 267 -15.60 16.43 -11.96
N PRO A 268 -16.03 15.48 -12.82
CA PRO A 268 -15.14 14.77 -13.75
C PRO A 268 -14.49 15.74 -14.75
N ASN A 269 -15.17 16.83 -15.07
CA ASN A 269 -14.69 17.89 -15.97
C ASN A 269 -13.39 18.57 -15.48
N LYS A 270 -13.14 18.56 -14.17
CA LYS A 270 -11.94 19.17 -13.57
C LYS A 270 -10.75 18.21 -13.51
N LEU A 271 -10.91 16.94 -13.87
CA LEU A 271 -9.86 15.92 -13.73
C LEU A 271 -8.57 16.32 -14.46
N LEU A 272 -8.68 16.74 -15.72
CA LEU A 272 -7.50 17.17 -16.50
C LEU A 272 -6.81 18.38 -15.89
N ASP A 273 -7.58 19.38 -15.43
CA ASP A 273 -7.00 20.56 -14.79
C ASP A 273 -6.38 20.22 -13.43
N PHE A 274 -6.95 19.25 -12.73
CA PHE A 274 -6.45 18.75 -11.45
C PHE A 274 -5.10 18.05 -11.60
N ILE A 275 -4.95 17.14 -12.57
CA ILE A 275 -3.69 16.43 -12.86
C ILE A 275 -2.56 17.41 -13.22
N LYS A 276 -2.89 18.53 -13.90
CA LYS A 276 -1.91 19.56 -14.27
C LYS A 276 -1.37 20.38 -13.09
N THR A 277 -1.93 20.24 -11.89
CA THR A 277 -1.51 21.04 -10.73
C THR A 277 -0.20 20.55 -10.13
N GLU A 278 0.63 21.48 -9.65
CA GLU A 278 1.89 21.18 -8.96
C GLU A 278 1.70 20.28 -7.73
N SER A 279 0.54 20.38 -7.08
CA SER A 279 0.16 19.53 -5.93
C SER A 279 0.09 18.04 -6.25
N MET A 280 -0.05 17.67 -7.53
CA MET A 280 -0.15 16.28 -7.95
C MET A 280 1.22 15.62 -8.13
N VAL A 281 2.29 16.37 -8.31
CA VAL A 281 3.64 15.83 -8.55
C VAL A 281 4.06 14.86 -7.44
N ILE A 282 3.90 15.28 -6.18
CA ILE A 282 4.30 14.45 -5.02
C ILE A 282 3.48 13.15 -4.92
N PRO A 283 2.15 13.16 -4.97
CA PRO A 283 1.39 11.92 -4.99
C PRO A 283 1.69 10.98 -6.15
N LEU A 284 1.81 11.53 -7.36
CA LEU A 284 2.04 10.75 -8.59
C LEU A 284 3.41 10.05 -8.58
N THR A 285 4.42 10.74 -8.06
CA THR A 285 5.76 10.21 -7.85
C THR A 285 5.87 9.28 -6.63
N GLY A 286 4.74 8.98 -5.95
CA GLY A 286 4.66 8.01 -4.84
C GLY A 286 5.20 6.63 -5.19
N THR A 287 5.35 6.32 -6.49
CA THR A 287 6.03 5.11 -6.98
C THR A 287 7.48 4.97 -6.47
N PHE A 288 8.20 6.05 -6.16
CA PHE A 288 9.57 6.00 -5.63
C PHE A 288 9.65 5.60 -4.15
N SER A 289 8.55 5.70 -3.41
CA SER A 289 8.51 5.32 -1.99
C SER A 289 8.88 3.85 -1.76
N VAL A 290 8.50 2.95 -2.67
CA VAL A 290 8.87 1.52 -2.61
C VAL A 290 10.36 1.28 -2.84
N ASP A 291 11.02 2.14 -3.61
CA ASP A 291 12.47 2.07 -3.83
C ASP A 291 13.24 2.40 -2.56
N THR A 292 12.71 3.28 -1.70
CA THR A 292 13.23 3.50 -0.35
C THR A 292 13.18 2.21 0.47
N PHE A 293 12.09 1.45 0.39
CA PHE A 293 11.99 0.17 1.10
C PHE A 293 12.96 -0.89 0.58
N PHE A 294 13.13 -0.99 -0.75
CA PHE A 294 14.14 -1.87 -1.34
C PHE A 294 15.56 -1.48 -0.92
N TRP A 295 15.88 -0.19 -0.93
CA TRP A 295 17.16 0.31 -0.44
C TRP A 295 17.40 -0.07 1.04
N ILE A 296 16.40 0.12 1.90
CA ILE A 296 16.46 -0.25 3.33
C ILE A 296 16.67 -1.77 3.50
N SER A 297 15.97 -2.58 2.70
CA SER A 297 16.09 -4.04 2.74
C SER A 297 17.51 -4.48 2.38
N GLY A 298 18.06 -3.98 1.27
CA GLY A 298 19.43 -4.27 0.84
C GLY A 298 20.47 -3.85 1.88
N PHE A 299 20.31 -2.65 2.47
CA PHE A 299 21.18 -2.16 3.54
C PHE A 299 21.17 -3.05 4.78
N LEU A 300 19.98 -3.41 5.29
CA LEU A 300 19.87 -4.19 6.52
C LEU A 300 20.36 -5.62 6.36
N VAL A 301 20.04 -6.26 5.23
CA VAL A 301 20.50 -7.62 4.94
C VAL A 301 22.02 -7.64 4.86
N SER A 302 22.63 -6.70 4.12
CA SER A 302 24.09 -6.68 3.98
C SER A 302 24.78 -6.37 5.29
N TYR A 303 24.34 -5.35 6.02
CA TYR A 303 24.91 -4.97 7.31
C TYR A 303 24.85 -6.12 8.33
N LEU A 304 23.68 -6.76 8.49
CA LEU A 304 23.48 -7.82 9.48
C LEU A 304 24.17 -9.14 9.08
N LEU A 305 24.14 -9.52 7.81
CA LEU A 305 24.76 -10.77 7.38
C LEU A 305 26.29 -10.68 7.41
N ILE A 306 26.87 -9.52 7.12
CA ILE A 306 28.32 -9.32 7.25
C ILE A 306 28.76 -9.43 8.72
N ILE A 307 27.99 -8.87 9.67
CA ILE A 307 28.24 -9.05 11.10
C ILE A 307 28.23 -10.54 11.46
N GLU A 308 27.23 -11.29 11.00
CA GLU A 308 27.12 -12.72 11.27
C GLU A 308 28.29 -13.50 10.66
N LEU A 309 28.68 -13.21 9.42
CA LEU A 309 29.81 -13.87 8.74
C LEU A 309 31.14 -13.60 9.44
N ASN A 310 31.33 -12.39 9.98
CA ASN A 310 32.56 -12.03 10.68
C ASN A 310 32.64 -12.64 12.09
N ASN A 311 31.50 -12.82 12.76
CA ASN A 311 31.45 -13.33 14.13
C ASN A 311 31.31 -14.86 14.19
N SER A 312 30.65 -15.49 13.21
CA SER A 312 30.34 -16.91 13.20
C SER A 312 31.23 -17.68 12.22
N LYS A 313 31.94 -18.70 12.72
CA LYS A 313 32.79 -19.57 11.88
C LYS A 313 32.00 -20.43 10.88
N LYS A 314 30.71 -20.68 11.13
CA LYS A 314 29.83 -21.49 10.28
C LYS A 314 28.43 -20.87 10.24
N VAL A 315 28.04 -20.35 9.08
CA VAL A 315 26.67 -19.87 8.80
C VAL A 315 25.88 -20.99 8.14
N ASN A 316 24.70 -21.30 8.67
CA ASN A 316 23.77 -22.23 8.02
C ASN A 316 22.92 -21.45 7.00
N TRP A 317 23.34 -21.50 5.73
CA TRP A 317 22.68 -20.79 4.63
C TRP A 317 21.21 -21.14 4.47
N ILE A 318 20.83 -22.40 4.69
CA ILE A 318 19.43 -22.83 4.60
C ILE A 318 18.60 -22.12 5.67
N MET A 319 19.12 -22.05 6.90
CA MET A 319 18.43 -21.36 7.99
C MET A 319 18.28 -19.86 7.75
N VAL A 320 19.23 -19.21 7.06
CA VAL A 320 19.10 -17.79 6.67
C VAL A 320 17.83 -17.55 5.84
N TYR A 321 17.52 -18.44 4.89
CA TYR A 321 16.29 -18.37 4.09
C TYR A 321 15.04 -18.75 4.89
N VAL A 322 15.11 -19.82 5.69
CA VAL A 322 13.99 -20.27 6.52
C VAL A 322 13.55 -19.19 7.51
N HIS A 323 14.50 -18.55 8.20
CA HIS A 323 14.20 -17.46 9.14
C HIS A 323 13.50 -16.28 8.46
N ARG A 324 13.91 -15.90 7.24
CA ARG A 324 13.22 -14.83 6.49
C ARG A 324 11.83 -15.26 6.04
N TYR A 325 11.69 -16.47 5.52
CA TYR A 325 10.41 -17.00 5.07
C TYR A 325 9.39 -17.05 6.21
N LEU A 326 9.76 -17.62 7.36
CA LEU A 326 8.89 -17.71 8.54
C LEU A 326 8.57 -16.35 9.18
N ARG A 327 9.38 -15.33 8.92
CA ARG A 327 9.10 -13.96 9.36
C ARG A 327 8.01 -13.27 8.55
N ILE A 328 7.93 -13.52 7.24
CA ILE A 328 7.03 -12.80 6.32
C ILE A 328 5.70 -13.55 6.16
N VAL A 329 5.78 -14.86 5.95
CA VAL A 329 4.67 -15.68 5.43
C VAL A 329 3.47 -15.79 6.36
N PRO A 330 3.60 -15.93 7.70
CA PRO A 330 2.44 -16.09 8.57
C PRO A 330 1.43 -14.94 8.47
N LEU A 331 1.91 -13.70 8.59
CA LEU A 331 1.05 -12.52 8.47
C LEU A 331 0.53 -12.36 7.04
N TYR A 332 1.40 -12.58 6.06
CA TYR A 332 1.05 -12.41 4.66
C TYR A 332 -0.05 -13.37 4.21
N LEU A 333 0.06 -14.65 4.56
CA LEU A 333 -0.97 -15.65 4.27
C LEU A 333 -2.28 -15.34 5.00
N PHE A 334 -2.21 -14.91 6.26
CA PHE A 334 -3.39 -14.50 7.02
C PHE A 334 -4.14 -13.38 6.30
N ILE A 335 -3.44 -12.34 5.83
CA ILE A 335 -4.07 -11.20 5.14
C ILE A 335 -4.67 -11.60 3.79
N ILE A 336 -4.00 -12.46 3.02
CA ILE A 336 -4.56 -12.98 1.75
C ILE A 336 -5.87 -13.74 2.01
N LEU A 337 -5.87 -14.66 2.97
CA LEU A 337 -7.05 -15.45 3.31
C LEU A 337 -8.17 -14.57 3.90
N PHE A 338 -7.82 -13.62 4.77
CA PHE A 338 -8.75 -12.66 5.34
C PHE A 338 -9.43 -11.83 4.25
N SER A 339 -8.64 -11.26 3.34
CA SER A 339 -9.13 -10.38 2.28
C SER A 339 -9.96 -11.15 1.25
N TRP A 340 -9.52 -12.34 0.85
CA TRP A 340 -10.27 -13.20 -0.06
C TRP A 340 -11.60 -13.69 0.52
N ALA A 341 -11.63 -14.06 1.81
CA ALA A 341 -12.81 -14.66 2.44
C ALA A 341 -13.83 -13.62 2.95
N LEU A 342 -13.36 -12.54 3.59
CA LEU A 342 -14.21 -11.63 4.37
C LEU A 342 -14.43 -10.26 3.74
N GLN A 343 -13.48 -9.73 2.95
CA GLN A 343 -13.53 -8.34 2.46
C GLN A 343 -14.87 -7.99 1.79
N LYS A 344 -15.41 -8.89 0.96
CA LYS A 344 -16.71 -8.72 0.28
C LYS A 344 -17.92 -8.56 1.20
N HIS A 345 -17.84 -9.03 2.44
CA HIS A 345 -18.93 -8.97 3.44
C HIS A 345 -18.76 -7.83 4.45
N MET A 346 -17.71 -7.00 4.34
CA MET A 346 -17.36 -6.00 5.35
C MET A 346 -17.98 -4.61 5.12
N GLY A 347 -18.79 -4.44 4.08
CA GLY A 347 -19.33 -3.14 3.72
C GLY A 347 -20.49 -3.25 2.73
N SER A 348 -21.01 -2.08 2.38
CA SER A 348 -22.14 -1.90 1.49
C SER A 348 -22.01 -0.54 0.83
N GLY A 349 -22.51 -0.41 -0.40
CA GLY A 349 -22.54 0.86 -1.11
C GLY A 349 -22.93 0.67 -2.57
N PRO A 350 -23.19 1.78 -3.29
CA PRO A 350 -23.53 1.76 -4.72
C PRO A 350 -22.50 0.99 -5.56
N MET A 351 -21.21 1.20 -5.28
CA MET A 351 -20.08 0.64 -6.04
C MET A 351 -19.44 -0.58 -5.37
N TRP A 352 -20.02 -1.08 -4.27
CA TRP A 352 -19.45 -2.18 -3.49
C TRP A 352 -19.64 -3.55 -4.16
N TRP A 353 -20.72 -3.75 -4.91
CA TRP A 353 -21.16 -5.09 -5.34
C TRP A 353 -20.78 -5.41 -6.79
N ASN A 354 -19.53 -5.18 -7.18
CA ASN A 354 -19.07 -5.47 -8.53
C ASN A 354 -18.11 -6.68 -8.55
N GLU A 355 -18.57 -7.78 -9.15
CA GLU A 355 -17.92 -9.10 -9.18
C GLU A 355 -16.49 -9.07 -9.75
N TYR A 356 -16.19 -8.10 -10.61
CA TYR A 356 -14.87 -7.97 -11.24
C TYR A 356 -13.78 -7.44 -10.30
N TRP A 357 -14.13 -6.75 -9.21
CA TRP A 357 -13.17 -5.97 -8.42
C TRP A 357 -12.62 -6.71 -7.21
N TYR A 358 -13.31 -7.74 -6.71
CA TYR A 358 -12.89 -8.45 -5.51
C TYR A 358 -12.30 -9.82 -5.83
N ASN A 359 -10.96 -9.86 -5.97
CA ASN A 359 -10.15 -11.05 -5.73
C ASN A 359 -10.54 -12.29 -6.58
N ASN A 360 -11.15 -12.10 -7.76
CA ASN A 360 -11.62 -13.24 -8.57
C ASN A 360 -10.43 -14.09 -9.07
N ASP A 361 -9.29 -13.44 -9.34
CA ASP A 361 -8.03 -14.09 -9.68
C ASP A 361 -7.39 -14.87 -8.52
N CYS A 362 -7.74 -14.57 -7.25
CA CYS A 362 -7.21 -15.32 -6.11
C CYS A 362 -7.53 -16.81 -6.18
N LYS A 363 -8.71 -17.18 -6.72
CA LYS A 363 -9.12 -18.60 -6.82
C LYS A 363 -8.11 -19.43 -7.63
N LYS A 364 -7.47 -18.82 -8.63
CA LYS A 364 -6.53 -19.49 -9.54
C LYS A 364 -5.07 -19.25 -9.18
N TRP A 365 -4.74 -18.07 -8.66
CA TRP A 365 -3.35 -17.60 -8.54
C TRP A 365 -2.84 -17.39 -7.11
N TRP A 366 -3.60 -17.77 -6.07
CA TRP A 366 -3.17 -17.62 -4.66
C TRP A 366 -1.78 -18.20 -4.38
N TRP A 367 -1.44 -19.34 -4.98
CA TRP A 367 -0.16 -20.03 -4.76
C TRP A 367 1.06 -19.22 -5.23
N THR A 368 0.88 -18.33 -6.21
CA THR A 368 1.96 -17.48 -6.75
C THR A 368 2.49 -16.50 -5.71
N ASN A 369 1.62 -16.06 -4.80
CA ASN A 369 1.96 -15.19 -3.69
C ASN A 369 2.80 -15.92 -2.64
N ILE A 370 2.50 -17.20 -2.35
CA ILE A 370 3.26 -18.02 -1.39
C ILE A 370 4.67 -18.33 -1.88
N LEU A 371 4.81 -18.54 -3.19
CA LEU A 371 6.10 -18.78 -3.85
C LEU A 371 6.85 -17.48 -4.20
N PHE A 372 6.28 -16.30 -3.94
CA PHE A 372 6.88 -15.01 -4.29
C PHE A 372 7.20 -14.86 -5.79
N VAL A 373 6.30 -15.34 -6.65
CA VAL A 373 6.41 -15.26 -8.13
C VAL A 373 5.22 -14.55 -8.79
N ASN A 374 4.34 -13.92 -8.00
CA ASN A 374 3.14 -13.24 -8.50
C ASN A 374 3.44 -12.04 -9.43
N ASN A 375 4.64 -11.47 -9.35
CA ASN A 375 5.14 -10.41 -10.22
C ASN A 375 5.67 -10.92 -11.58
N LEU A 376 5.94 -12.23 -11.72
CA LEU A 376 6.44 -12.85 -12.96
C LEU A 376 5.31 -13.40 -13.83
N VAL A 377 4.10 -13.55 -13.28
CA VAL A 377 2.92 -13.99 -14.03
C VAL A 377 2.51 -12.90 -15.04
N PRO A 378 2.25 -13.25 -16.31
CA PRO A 378 1.79 -12.28 -17.31
C PRO A 378 0.46 -11.61 -16.94
N ASP A 379 0.22 -10.43 -17.52
CA ASP A 379 -1.04 -9.66 -17.44
C ASP A 379 -1.53 -9.32 -16.02
N TRP A 380 -0.63 -9.11 -15.06
CA TRP A 380 -0.97 -8.79 -13.66
C TRP A 380 -1.76 -9.87 -12.89
N LYS A 381 -2.14 -10.98 -13.54
CA LYS A 381 -3.05 -12.00 -12.99
C LYS A 381 -2.58 -12.61 -11.67
N GLY A 382 -1.26 -12.73 -11.48
CA GLY A 382 -0.68 -13.23 -10.22
C GLY A 382 -0.83 -12.25 -9.05
N SER A 383 -0.67 -10.95 -9.33
CA SER A 383 -0.68 -9.88 -8.32
C SER A 383 -2.06 -9.28 -8.09
N ASN A 384 -3.03 -9.54 -8.98
CA ASN A 384 -4.40 -9.04 -8.82
C ASN A 384 -5.16 -9.61 -7.61
N CYS A 385 -4.65 -10.69 -7.01
CA CYS A 385 -5.20 -11.24 -5.77
C CYS A 385 -4.92 -10.37 -4.54
N LEU A 386 -3.77 -9.68 -4.52
CA LEU A 386 -3.42 -8.70 -3.51
C LEU A 386 -2.52 -7.68 -4.20
N GLY A 387 -3.09 -6.58 -4.70
CA GLY A 387 -2.41 -5.67 -5.64
C GLY A 387 -1.06 -5.13 -5.19
N GLN A 388 -0.81 -5.07 -3.88
CA GLN A 388 0.42 -4.63 -3.23
C GLN A 388 1.45 -5.75 -3.04
N SER A 389 1.13 -7.01 -3.31
CA SER A 389 2.00 -8.14 -2.97
C SER A 389 3.26 -8.27 -3.84
N TRP A 390 3.27 -7.70 -5.04
CA TRP A 390 4.42 -7.75 -5.96
C TRP A 390 5.71 -7.24 -5.31
N TYR A 391 5.62 -6.25 -4.42
CA TYR A 391 6.76 -5.72 -3.67
C TYR A 391 7.43 -6.80 -2.82
N LEU A 392 6.64 -7.66 -2.17
CA LEU A 392 7.18 -8.77 -1.37
C LEU A 392 7.84 -9.82 -2.25
N ALA A 393 7.30 -10.04 -3.46
CA ALA A 393 7.91 -10.94 -4.43
C ALA A 393 9.29 -10.44 -4.85
N ASP A 394 9.39 -9.18 -5.25
CA ASP A 394 10.66 -8.51 -5.56
C ASP A 394 11.64 -8.57 -4.38
N ASP A 395 11.19 -8.23 -3.16
CA ASP A 395 12.04 -8.23 -1.96
C ASP A 395 12.60 -9.63 -1.62
N MET A 396 11.77 -10.68 -1.76
CA MET A 396 12.24 -12.06 -1.58
C MET A 396 13.20 -12.48 -2.69
N GLN A 397 12.93 -12.11 -3.95
CA GLN A 397 13.80 -12.41 -5.10
C GLN A 397 15.18 -11.73 -4.94
N PHE A 398 15.21 -10.47 -4.53
CA PHE A 398 16.45 -9.76 -4.20
C PHE A 398 17.16 -10.39 -3.02
N PHE A 399 16.43 -10.85 -2.01
CA PHE A 399 17.04 -11.57 -0.90
C PHE A 399 17.66 -12.89 -1.33
N ILE A 400 17.05 -13.66 -2.24
CA ILE A 400 17.61 -14.95 -2.69
C ILE A 400 19.01 -14.78 -3.29
N ILE A 401 19.26 -13.71 -4.04
CA ILE A 401 20.58 -13.45 -4.65
C ILE A 401 21.59 -12.82 -3.66
N THR A 402 21.15 -12.24 -2.55
CA THR A 402 22.01 -11.44 -1.66
C THR A 402 23.01 -12.27 -0.85
N PRO A 403 22.65 -13.34 -0.12
CA PRO A 403 23.59 -14.16 0.64
C PRO A 403 24.72 -14.76 -0.22
N PRO A 404 24.47 -15.29 -1.45
CA PRO A 404 25.53 -15.73 -2.34
C PRO A 404 26.50 -14.61 -2.71
N ILE A 405 26.00 -13.41 -3.03
CA ILE A 405 26.84 -12.25 -3.36
C ILE A 405 27.72 -11.89 -2.16
N LEU A 406 27.15 -11.81 -0.96
CA LEU A 406 27.87 -11.46 0.26
C LEU A 406 28.85 -12.54 0.71
N TYR A 407 28.55 -13.81 0.43
CA TYR A 407 29.49 -14.92 0.64
C TYR A 407 30.71 -14.80 -0.27
N LEU A 408 30.50 -14.54 -1.57
CA LEU A 408 31.58 -14.32 -2.54
C LEU A 408 32.44 -13.11 -2.15
N TYR A 409 31.79 -12.02 -1.74
CA TYR A 409 32.41 -10.81 -1.25
C TYR A 409 33.28 -11.04 0.00
N HIS A 410 32.75 -11.74 1.01
CA HIS A 410 33.43 -11.93 2.30
C HIS A 410 34.54 -12.98 2.23
N LYS A 411 34.31 -14.12 1.57
CA LYS A 411 35.20 -15.28 1.64
C LYS A 411 36.26 -15.32 0.55
N PHE A 412 35.91 -14.95 -0.68
CA PHE A 412 36.80 -15.12 -1.83
C PHE A 412 37.56 -13.83 -2.15
N ASN A 413 36.84 -12.82 -2.63
CA ASN A 413 37.44 -11.56 -3.00
C ASN A 413 36.40 -10.44 -2.99
N ARG A 414 36.71 -9.35 -2.28
CA ARG A 414 35.86 -8.17 -2.14
C ARG A 414 35.58 -7.51 -3.48
N TYR A 415 36.54 -7.51 -4.41
CA TYR A 415 36.37 -6.94 -5.75
C TYR A 415 35.30 -7.67 -6.57
N ILE A 416 35.11 -8.99 -6.37
CA ILE A 416 34.05 -9.76 -7.05
C ILE A 416 32.68 -9.26 -6.60
N GLY A 417 32.50 -9.02 -5.29
CA GLY A 417 31.25 -8.46 -4.76
C GLY A 417 30.95 -7.09 -5.34
N TRP A 418 31.94 -6.19 -5.37
CA TRP A 418 31.80 -4.86 -5.99
C TRP A 418 31.48 -4.95 -7.49
N ALA A 419 32.13 -5.85 -8.23
CA ALA A 419 31.88 -6.06 -9.65
C ALA A 419 30.44 -6.54 -9.90
N ILE A 420 29.95 -7.51 -9.12
CA ILE A 420 28.57 -8.00 -9.23
C ILE A 420 27.55 -6.90 -8.91
N LEU A 421 27.78 -6.11 -7.86
CA LEU A 421 26.86 -5.03 -7.48
C LEU A 421 26.80 -3.93 -8.55
N THR A 422 27.94 -3.54 -9.11
CA THR A 422 28.00 -2.59 -10.24
C THR A 422 27.32 -3.16 -11.49
N PHE A 423 27.51 -4.46 -11.76
CA PHE A 423 26.82 -5.13 -12.86
C PHE A 423 25.30 -5.11 -12.67
N LEU A 424 24.78 -5.41 -11.48
CA LEU A 424 23.34 -5.37 -11.20
C LEU A 424 22.75 -3.97 -11.42
N ILE A 425 23.47 -2.92 -11.03
CA ILE A 425 23.05 -1.53 -11.28
C ILE A 425 23.00 -1.24 -12.78
N GLY A 426 24.09 -1.54 -13.52
CA GLY A 426 24.15 -1.33 -14.96
C GLY A 426 23.09 -2.14 -15.71
N PHE A 427 22.90 -3.41 -15.33
CA PHE A 427 21.85 -4.27 -15.87
C PHE A 427 20.46 -3.67 -15.67
N SER A 428 20.16 -3.18 -14.46
CA SER A 428 18.88 -2.55 -14.12
C SER A 428 18.58 -1.31 -14.98
N ILE A 429 19.60 -0.49 -15.27
CA ILE A 429 19.46 0.71 -16.11
C ILE A 429 19.21 0.30 -17.58
N ILE A 430 20.05 -0.60 -18.10
CA ILE A 430 19.97 -1.04 -19.50
C ILE A 430 18.63 -1.73 -19.78
N ILE A 431 18.22 -2.68 -18.93
CA ILE A 431 16.97 -3.41 -19.15
C ILE A 431 15.74 -2.49 -19.05
N SER A 432 15.79 -1.50 -18.17
CA SER A 432 14.72 -0.50 -18.04
C SER A 432 14.57 0.33 -19.31
N GLY A 433 15.67 0.77 -19.91
CA GLY A 433 15.66 1.48 -21.19
C GLY A 433 15.18 0.60 -22.36
N VAL A 434 15.63 -0.65 -22.42
CA VAL A 434 15.19 -1.62 -23.46
C VAL A 434 13.69 -1.88 -23.37
N VAL A 435 13.16 -2.08 -22.16
CA VAL A 435 11.71 -2.28 -21.93
C VAL A 435 10.93 -1.02 -22.30
N ALA A 436 11.42 0.16 -21.91
CA ALA A 436 10.78 1.43 -22.26
C ALA A 436 10.69 1.63 -23.79
N HIS A 437 11.75 1.26 -24.51
CA HIS A 437 11.80 1.35 -25.97
C HIS A 437 10.86 0.34 -26.63
N HIS A 438 10.89 -0.93 -26.21
CA HIS A 438 10.14 -1.99 -26.86
C HIS A 438 8.62 -1.83 -26.71
N PHE A 439 8.16 -1.31 -25.56
CA PHE A 439 6.74 -1.13 -25.25
C PHE A 439 6.28 0.34 -25.32
N THR A 440 7.11 1.24 -25.86
CA THR A 440 6.82 2.68 -26.00
C THR A 440 6.21 3.25 -24.73
N LEU A 441 6.94 3.12 -23.62
CA LEU A 441 6.45 3.52 -22.29
C LEU A 441 6.63 5.02 -22.08
N ASN A 442 5.62 5.65 -21.49
CA ASN A 442 5.69 7.04 -21.02
C ASN A 442 6.15 7.12 -19.57
N ALA A 443 6.83 8.22 -19.21
CA ALA A 443 7.29 8.49 -17.85
C ALA A 443 6.13 8.53 -16.83
N VAL A 444 4.98 9.06 -17.26
CA VAL A 444 3.72 9.08 -16.50
C VAL A 444 2.68 8.26 -17.26
N GLY A 445 2.01 7.36 -16.55
CA GLY A 445 0.94 6.55 -17.11
C GLY A 445 -0.39 6.83 -16.42
N PHE A 446 -1.35 7.42 -17.14
CA PHE A 446 -2.77 7.48 -16.74
C PHE A 446 -3.74 7.06 -17.85
N SER A 447 -3.28 6.95 -19.10
CA SER A 447 -4.04 6.26 -20.14
C SER A 447 -4.10 4.77 -19.82
N SER A 448 -5.25 4.12 -20.07
CA SER A 448 -5.50 2.72 -19.70
C SER A 448 -4.49 1.74 -20.33
N GLU A 449 -4.12 1.96 -21.59
CA GLU A 449 -3.16 1.12 -22.31
C GLU A 449 -1.72 1.35 -21.86
N SER A 450 -1.26 2.60 -21.79
CA SER A 450 0.10 2.91 -21.32
C SER A 450 0.29 2.53 -19.86
N TRP A 451 -0.72 2.71 -19.00
CA TRP A 451 -0.69 2.28 -17.60
C TRP A 451 -0.59 0.76 -17.46
N THR A 452 -1.32 0.00 -18.27
CA THR A 452 -1.29 -1.46 -18.25
C THR A 452 0.10 -1.98 -18.66
N ASN A 453 0.67 -1.45 -19.74
CA ASN A 453 2.00 -1.85 -20.20
C ASN A 453 3.10 -1.43 -19.22
N TYR A 454 3.02 -0.21 -18.69
CA TYR A 454 3.95 0.30 -17.67
C TYR A 454 3.95 -0.60 -16.43
N ASN A 455 2.78 -0.97 -15.92
CA ASN A 455 2.68 -1.84 -14.76
C ASN A 455 3.19 -3.25 -15.04
N ASN A 456 2.76 -3.85 -16.14
CA ASN A 456 3.06 -5.25 -16.45
C ASN A 456 4.53 -5.51 -16.76
N TYR A 457 5.20 -4.59 -17.46
CA TYR A 457 6.54 -4.83 -18.00
C TYR A 457 7.65 -4.07 -17.28
N TYR A 458 7.35 -2.98 -16.58
CA TYR A 458 8.35 -2.14 -15.92
C TYR A 458 8.15 -2.04 -14.40
N TYR A 459 6.99 -1.54 -13.94
CA TYR A 459 6.79 -1.13 -12.55
C TYR A 459 6.99 -2.27 -11.54
N ILE A 460 6.54 -3.48 -11.87
CA ILE A 460 6.45 -4.60 -10.91
C ILE A 460 7.60 -5.59 -11.07
N LYS A 461 8.49 -5.31 -12.02
CA LYS A 461 9.45 -6.29 -12.51
C LYS A 461 10.77 -6.14 -11.77
N PRO A 462 11.33 -7.25 -11.25
CA PRO A 462 12.48 -7.21 -10.35
C PRO A 462 13.73 -6.69 -11.06
N TYR A 463 13.89 -7.03 -12.34
CA TYR A 463 15.06 -6.63 -13.13
C TYR A 463 15.16 -5.12 -13.38
N CYS A 464 14.05 -4.38 -13.32
CA CYS A 464 14.05 -2.92 -13.44
C CYS A 464 14.37 -2.20 -12.11
N ARG A 465 14.31 -2.91 -10.97
CA ARG A 465 14.43 -2.33 -9.62
C ARG A 465 15.64 -2.77 -8.81
N VAL A 466 16.29 -3.88 -9.22
CA VAL A 466 17.43 -4.46 -8.50
C VAL A 466 18.58 -3.45 -8.28
N GLY A 467 18.72 -2.44 -9.14
CA GLY A 467 19.75 -1.41 -9.00
C GLY A 467 19.65 -0.60 -7.70
N VAL A 468 18.45 -0.23 -7.26
CA VAL A 468 18.28 0.55 -6.01
C VAL A 468 18.56 -0.31 -4.78
N TYR A 469 18.13 -1.57 -4.83
CA TYR A 469 18.43 -2.54 -3.79
C TYR A 469 19.95 -2.77 -3.65
N ALA A 470 20.68 -2.86 -4.77
CA ALA A 470 22.14 -2.97 -4.80
C ALA A 470 22.85 -1.75 -4.17
N LEU A 471 22.34 -0.53 -4.38
CA LEU A 471 22.84 0.68 -3.70
C LEU A 471 22.66 0.60 -2.17
N GLY A 472 21.57 -0.02 -1.71
CA GLY A 472 21.37 -0.37 -0.30
C GLY A 472 22.45 -1.31 0.22
N ILE A 473 22.75 -2.40 -0.51
CA ILE A 473 23.82 -3.35 -0.15
C ILE A 473 25.17 -2.64 -0.02
N ILE A 474 25.52 -1.82 -1.02
CA ILE A 474 26.75 -1.02 -1.06
C ILE A 474 26.85 -0.15 0.20
N THR A 475 25.78 0.55 0.55
CA THR A 475 25.74 1.39 1.76
C THR A 475 26.01 0.57 3.02
N GLY A 476 25.41 -0.62 3.14
CA GLY A 476 25.62 -1.48 4.30
C GLY A 476 27.06 -2.00 4.42
N ILE A 477 27.72 -2.31 3.30
CA ILE A 477 29.14 -2.65 3.26
C ILE A 477 30.00 -1.47 3.74
N VAL A 478 29.75 -0.26 3.24
CA VAL A 478 30.51 0.95 3.62
C VAL A 478 30.34 1.26 5.12
N VAL A 479 29.11 1.26 5.61
CA VAL A 479 28.81 1.55 7.02
C VAL A 479 29.43 0.51 7.96
N TYR A 480 29.33 -0.79 7.62
CA TYR A 480 29.98 -1.84 8.40
C TYR A 480 31.49 -1.66 8.44
N SER A 481 32.12 -1.44 7.28
CA SER A 481 33.58 -1.31 7.15
C SER A 481 34.12 -0.14 7.97
N TYR A 482 33.42 0.99 7.95
CA TYR A 482 33.81 2.16 8.73
C TYR A 482 33.63 1.95 10.24
N ARG A 483 32.50 1.41 10.69
CA ARG A 483 32.26 1.12 12.12
C ARG A 483 33.24 0.09 12.68
N GLN A 484 33.54 -0.95 11.89
CA GLN A 484 34.50 -1.98 12.27
C GLN A 484 35.92 -1.40 12.42
N TYR A 485 36.31 -0.47 11.54
CA TYR A 485 37.56 0.25 11.65
C TYR A 485 37.59 1.15 12.91
N GLN A 486 36.51 1.87 13.21
CA GLN A 486 36.44 2.67 14.44
C GLN A 486 36.59 1.83 15.71
N LYS A 487 36.02 0.61 15.72
CA LYS A 487 36.06 -0.30 16.87
C LYS A 487 37.42 -0.98 17.06
N ASP A 488 37.91 -1.64 16.01
CA ASP A 488 39.05 -2.57 16.11
C ASP A 488 40.32 -2.04 15.42
N GLN A 489 40.27 -0.86 14.79
CA GLN A 489 41.34 -0.29 13.94
C GLN A 489 41.79 -1.22 12.79
N LYS A 490 40.98 -2.23 12.47
CA LYS A 490 41.24 -3.19 11.38
C LYS A 490 40.50 -2.77 10.11
N VAL A 491 41.23 -2.79 9.00
CA VAL A 491 40.65 -2.48 7.68
C VAL A 491 39.85 -3.68 7.18
N TYR A 492 38.53 -3.59 7.30
CA TYR A 492 37.63 -4.62 6.77
C TYR A 492 37.43 -4.52 5.26
N ASP A 493 37.31 -3.33 4.67
CA ASP A 493 37.24 -3.15 3.21
C ASP A 493 37.93 -1.83 2.83
N PRO A 494 38.96 -1.83 1.95
CA PRO A 494 39.69 -0.62 1.61
C PRO A 494 38.82 0.45 0.93
N LEU A 495 37.92 0.04 0.03
CA LEU A 495 37.08 0.96 -0.73
C LEU A 495 36.00 1.57 0.17
N GLY A 496 35.31 0.73 0.95
CA GLY A 496 34.32 1.18 1.92
C GLY A 496 34.92 2.10 2.98
N LEU A 497 36.11 1.79 3.48
CA LEU A 497 36.82 2.65 4.41
C LEU A 497 37.22 3.98 3.76
N TRP A 498 37.70 3.96 2.51
CA TRP A 498 38.06 5.18 1.77
C TRP A 498 36.85 6.11 1.62
N ILE A 499 35.68 5.58 1.23
CA ILE A 499 34.43 6.36 1.13
C ILE A 499 34.07 6.95 2.51
N GLY A 500 34.06 6.13 3.55
CA GLY A 500 33.71 6.58 4.91
C GLY A 500 34.63 7.69 5.43
N LYS A 501 35.96 7.55 5.25
CA LYS A 501 36.94 8.57 5.65
C LYS A 501 36.79 9.88 4.87
N LYS A 502 36.43 9.85 3.58
CA LYS A 502 36.19 11.08 2.82
C LYS A 502 35.01 11.88 3.35
N LEU A 503 34.00 11.21 3.91
CA LEU A 503 32.83 11.85 4.51
C LEU A 503 33.09 12.50 5.87
N GLU A 504 34.26 12.28 6.49
CA GLU A 504 34.68 13.02 7.68
C GLU A 504 34.94 14.51 7.36
N ASN A 505 35.35 14.81 6.12
CA ASN A 505 35.50 16.19 5.68
C ASN A 505 34.13 16.87 5.57
N LYS A 506 33.92 17.92 6.38
CA LYS A 506 32.67 18.68 6.43
C LYS A 506 32.22 19.18 5.05
N ILE A 507 33.14 19.67 4.22
CA ILE A 507 32.82 20.23 2.90
C ILE A 507 32.28 19.12 1.98
N ILE A 508 33.01 18.02 1.86
CA ILE A 508 32.61 16.86 1.03
C ILE A 508 31.24 16.35 1.49
N ARG A 509 31.04 16.23 2.81
CA ARG A 509 29.79 15.77 3.38
C ARG A 509 28.59 16.65 3.02
N TYR A 510 28.71 17.97 3.15
CA TYR A 510 27.61 18.88 2.78
C TYR A 510 27.35 18.89 1.27
N ILE A 511 28.40 18.81 0.44
CA ILE A 511 28.27 18.69 -1.01
C ILE A 511 27.51 17.41 -1.38
N VAL A 512 27.91 16.27 -0.81
CA VAL A 512 27.27 14.96 -1.03
C VAL A 512 25.81 14.98 -0.57
N GLY A 513 25.52 15.52 0.62
CA GLY A 513 24.15 15.65 1.13
C GLY A 513 23.28 16.56 0.26
N PHE A 514 23.80 17.71 -0.17
CA PHE A 514 23.09 18.62 -1.07
C PHE A 514 22.86 18.00 -2.45
N LEU A 515 23.87 17.34 -3.02
CA LEU A 515 23.73 16.61 -4.28
C LEU A 515 22.66 15.53 -4.17
N GLY A 516 22.64 14.77 -3.07
CA GLY A 516 21.62 13.75 -2.85
C GLY A 516 20.20 14.33 -2.81
N LEU A 517 20.02 15.45 -2.09
CA LEU A 517 18.74 16.17 -2.05
C LEU A 517 18.36 16.72 -3.43
N ALA A 518 19.32 17.27 -4.17
CA ALA A 518 19.09 17.78 -5.52
C ALA A 518 18.65 16.67 -6.48
N LEU A 519 19.31 15.50 -6.47
CA LEU A 519 18.93 14.37 -7.33
C LEU A 519 17.52 13.87 -7.05
N ILE A 520 17.14 13.73 -5.77
CA ILE A 520 15.77 13.32 -5.40
C ILE A 520 14.74 14.36 -5.89
N ASN A 521 14.99 15.65 -5.65
CA ASN A 521 14.04 16.68 -6.06
C ASN A 521 13.97 16.80 -7.58
N ILE A 522 15.10 16.75 -8.30
CA ILE A 522 15.12 16.80 -9.76
C ILE A 522 14.28 15.65 -10.33
N ILE A 523 14.47 14.41 -9.89
CA ILE A 523 13.75 13.29 -10.49
C ILE A 523 12.24 13.32 -10.20
N ILE A 524 11.84 13.83 -9.04
CA ILE A 524 10.43 14.00 -8.68
C ILE A 524 9.80 15.14 -9.49
N TRP A 525 10.45 16.30 -9.56
CA TRP A 525 9.87 17.49 -10.18
C TRP A 525 10.00 17.53 -11.70
N VAL A 526 10.92 16.77 -12.31
CA VAL A 526 11.03 16.66 -13.77
C VAL A 526 9.76 16.05 -14.37
N GLU A 527 9.08 15.12 -13.69
CA GLU A 527 7.79 14.57 -14.14
C GLU A 527 6.69 15.64 -14.25
N TYR A 528 6.82 16.78 -13.56
CA TYR A 528 5.83 17.86 -13.65
C TYR A 528 5.68 18.38 -15.09
N ASP A 529 6.78 18.46 -15.84
CA ASP A 529 6.80 18.96 -17.22
C ASP A 529 5.85 18.17 -18.13
N THR A 530 5.83 16.84 -17.98
CA THR A 530 4.90 15.98 -18.73
C THR A 530 3.47 16.04 -18.15
N THR A 531 3.30 16.06 -16.82
CA THR A 531 1.95 16.11 -16.20
C THR A 531 1.18 17.40 -16.49
N LYS A 532 1.88 18.52 -16.70
CA LYS A 532 1.29 19.82 -17.07
C LYS A 532 0.69 19.80 -18.48
N ASN A 533 1.17 18.91 -19.35
CA ASN A 533 0.73 18.75 -20.73
C ASN A 533 0.28 17.30 -21.01
N PRO A 534 -0.80 16.82 -20.36
CA PRO A 534 -1.22 15.41 -20.45
C PRO A 534 -1.78 15.00 -21.82
N GLY A 535 -2.01 15.95 -22.74
CA GLY A 535 -2.76 15.72 -23.98
C GLY A 535 -4.27 15.58 -23.75
N SER A 536 -5.04 15.46 -24.83
CA SER A 536 -6.51 15.33 -24.77
C SER A 536 -6.98 13.98 -24.25
N ALA A 537 -6.17 12.93 -24.41
CA ALA A 537 -6.49 11.55 -24.02
C ALA A 537 -5.58 11.01 -22.90
N MET A 538 -4.90 11.88 -22.13
CA MET A 538 -3.91 11.48 -21.11
C MET A 538 -2.77 10.61 -21.70
N GLU A 539 -2.36 10.94 -22.93
CA GLU A 539 -1.29 10.27 -23.66
C GLU A 539 0.10 10.79 -23.27
N PHE A 540 0.17 11.94 -22.57
CA PHE A 540 1.41 12.58 -22.13
C PHE A 540 2.45 12.81 -23.25
N PRO A 541 2.06 13.43 -24.39
CA PRO A 541 2.89 13.51 -25.60
C PRO A 541 4.03 14.55 -25.52
N ASN A 542 4.22 15.20 -24.36
CA ASN A 542 5.14 16.33 -24.23
C ASN A 542 6.61 15.95 -24.42
N TRP A 543 6.97 14.73 -24.00
CA TRP A 543 8.32 14.21 -24.14
C TRP A 543 8.43 13.34 -25.38
N THR A 544 9.58 13.40 -26.06
CA THR A 544 9.88 12.45 -27.13
C THR A 544 10.04 11.03 -26.57
N ASP A 545 9.95 10.03 -27.44
CA ASP A 545 10.15 8.64 -27.05
C ASP A 545 11.54 8.42 -26.42
N GLU A 546 12.56 9.10 -26.94
CA GLU A 546 13.93 9.04 -26.41
C GLU A 546 14.06 9.67 -25.02
N GLU A 547 13.35 10.78 -24.76
CA GLU A 547 13.31 11.44 -23.45
C GLU A 547 12.63 10.54 -22.41
N ASN A 548 11.48 9.95 -22.76
CA ASN A 548 10.77 8.99 -21.92
C ASN A 548 11.63 7.76 -21.60
N GLN A 549 12.26 7.16 -22.62
CA GLN A 549 13.13 5.99 -22.45
C GLN A 549 14.33 6.29 -21.55
N THR A 550 14.97 7.44 -21.75
CA THR A 550 16.12 7.88 -20.95
C THR A 550 15.70 8.11 -19.50
N PHE A 551 14.57 8.77 -19.28
CA PHE A 551 14.05 8.98 -17.93
C PHE A 551 13.75 7.65 -17.23
N ILE A 552 13.01 6.75 -17.88
CA ILE A 552 12.63 5.44 -17.32
C ILE A 552 13.87 4.57 -17.02
N ALA A 553 14.92 4.65 -17.83
CA ALA A 553 16.17 3.93 -17.62
C ALA A 553 16.91 4.39 -16.36
N PHE A 554 16.93 5.69 -16.08
CA PHE A 554 17.77 6.28 -15.02
C PHE A 554 17.02 6.67 -13.74
N ASN A 555 15.70 6.89 -13.78
CA ASN A 555 14.97 7.53 -12.68
C ASN A 555 15.12 6.79 -11.33
N ARG A 556 14.95 5.46 -11.30
CA ARG A 556 15.09 4.64 -10.09
C ARG A 556 16.52 4.69 -9.58
N PHE A 557 17.50 4.56 -10.47
CA PHE A 557 18.92 4.65 -10.10
C PHE A 557 19.27 6.02 -9.51
N VAL A 558 18.86 7.11 -10.16
CA VAL A 558 19.12 8.49 -9.70
C VAL A 558 18.46 8.73 -8.34
N TYR A 559 17.22 8.28 -8.16
CA TYR A 559 16.52 8.36 -6.87
C TYR A 559 17.27 7.57 -5.77
N GLY A 560 17.63 6.31 -6.04
CA GLY A 560 18.37 5.46 -5.10
C GLY A 560 19.77 6.00 -4.78
N LEU A 561 20.43 6.64 -5.75
CA LEU A 561 21.71 7.32 -5.56
C LEU A 561 21.51 8.53 -4.65
N GLY A 562 20.49 9.34 -4.90
CA GLY A 562 20.12 10.46 -4.04
C GLY A 562 19.88 10.04 -2.59
N LEU A 563 19.13 8.95 -2.37
CA LEU A 563 18.93 8.35 -1.05
C LEU A 563 20.26 7.92 -0.41
N THR A 564 21.13 7.24 -1.17
CA THR A 564 22.45 6.80 -0.70
C THR A 564 23.31 7.97 -0.23
N LEU A 565 23.35 9.06 -1.00
CA LEU A 565 24.15 10.24 -0.70
C LEU A 565 23.68 10.99 0.57
N ILE A 566 22.37 11.00 0.86
CA ILE A 566 21.83 11.61 2.09
C ILE A 566 22.01 10.68 3.30
N LEU A 567 21.71 9.39 3.12
CA LEU A 567 21.61 8.45 4.23
C LEU A 567 22.97 7.92 4.66
N LEU A 568 23.92 7.77 3.75
CA LEU A 568 25.24 7.27 4.11
C LEU A 568 25.93 8.16 5.17
N PRO A 569 26.06 9.49 5.02
CA PRO A 569 26.60 10.33 6.09
C PRO A 569 25.79 10.26 7.39
N THR A 570 24.45 10.19 7.29
CA THR A 570 23.54 10.09 8.44
C THR A 570 23.78 8.80 9.24
N LEU A 571 23.93 7.67 8.55
CA LEU A 571 24.19 6.35 9.16
C LEU A 571 25.62 6.21 9.72
N LEU A 572 26.56 7.04 9.26
CA LEU A 572 27.90 7.18 9.84
C LEU A 572 27.93 8.10 11.07
N GLY A 573 26.78 8.66 11.47
CA GLY A 573 26.66 9.51 12.67
C GLY A 573 26.84 11.01 12.41
N HIS A 574 26.82 11.44 11.14
CA HIS A 574 26.80 12.85 10.79
C HIS A 574 25.37 13.40 10.66
N PHE A 575 25.23 14.72 10.49
CA PHE A 575 23.93 15.41 10.48
C PHE A 575 23.09 15.11 11.73
N THR A 576 23.67 15.40 12.90
CA THR A 576 23.07 15.09 14.21
C THR A 576 21.66 15.65 14.41
N TRP A 577 21.33 16.78 13.79
CA TRP A 577 19.97 17.34 13.81
C TRP A 577 18.96 16.45 13.07
N ILE A 578 19.34 15.86 11.93
CA ILE A 578 18.52 14.90 11.18
C ILE A 578 18.33 13.65 12.02
N ILE A 579 19.44 13.12 12.57
CA ILE A 579 19.41 11.94 13.43
C ILE A 579 18.48 12.18 14.61
N TRP A 580 18.52 13.35 15.24
CA TRP A 580 17.66 13.69 16.38
C TRP A 580 16.16 13.59 16.03
N ILE A 581 15.72 14.21 14.93
CA ILE A 581 14.31 14.16 14.49
C ILE A 581 13.91 12.74 14.07
N MET A 582 14.77 12.05 13.33
CA MET A 582 14.47 10.72 12.78
C MET A 582 14.61 9.59 13.82
N SER A 583 15.22 9.85 14.97
CA SER A 583 15.34 8.92 16.12
C SER A 583 14.41 9.26 17.28
N LEU A 584 13.36 10.05 17.03
CA LEU A 584 12.28 10.26 17.99
C LEU A 584 11.54 8.94 18.27
N GLU A 585 11.14 8.74 19.53
CA GLU A 585 10.52 7.48 19.97
C GLU A 585 9.15 7.23 19.33
N ILE A 586 8.46 8.30 18.89
CA ILE A 586 7.18 8.23 18.17
C ILE A 586 7.25 7.35 16.91
N TRP A 587 8.42 7.27 16.26
CA TRP A 587 8.61 6.43 15.08
C TRP A 587 8.65 4.94 15.40
N THR A 588 8.99 4.55 16.63
CA THR A 588 9.20 3.15 17.02
C THR A 588 7.94 2.29 16.88
N PRO A 589 6.80 2.63 17.53
CA PRO A 589 5.59 1.82 17.41
C PRO A 589 5.07 1.81 15.96
N LEU A 590 5.09 2.95 15.27
CA LEU A 590 4.65 3.05 13.87
C LEU A 590 5.53 2.20 12.94
N ALA A 591 6.85 2.23 13.11
CA ALA A 591 7.78 1.45 12.29
C ALA A 591 7.61 -0.06 12.47
N ARG A 592 7.15 -0.51 13.64
CA ARG A 592 6.82 -1.92 13.92
C ARG A 592 5.52 -2.35 13.27
N LEU A 593 4.57 -1.42 13.08
CA LEU A 593 3.32 -1.68 12.38
C LEU A 593 3.45 -1.57 10.86
N THR A 594 4.53 -0.96 10.34
CA THR A 594 4.65 -0.61 8.91
C THR A 594 4.51 -1.82 7.98
N PHE A 595 5.05 -2.99 8.34
CA PHE A 595 4.94 -4.18 7.50
C PHE A 595 3.48 -4.63 7.34
N CYS A 596 2.74 -4.74 8.45
CA CYS A 596 1.33 -5.05 8.40
C CYS A 596 0.50 -3.94 7.73
N CYS A 597 0.80 -2.67 8.05
CA CYS A 597 0.16 -1.50 7.43
C CYS A 597 0.31 -1.54 5.89
N TYR A 598 1.48 -1.90 5.38
CA TYR A 598 1.72 -2.07 3.95
C TYR A 598 0.79 -3.12 3.33
N LEU A 599 0.60 -4.24 4.03
CA LEU A 599 -0.25 -5.34 3.54
C LEU A 599 -1.74 -5.02 3.57
N VAL A 600 -2.21 -4.18 4.49
CA VAL A 600 -3.64 -3.87 4.63
C VAL A 600 -4.08 -2.58 3.94
N GLN A 601 -3.17 -1.61 3.75
CA GLN A 601 -3.58 -0.26 3.36
C GLN A 601 -4.36 -0.19 2.05
N SER A 602 -3.99 -0.97 1.02
CA SER A 602 -4.70 -0.95 -0.27
C SER A 602 -6.13 -1.43 -0.08
N ASN A 603 -6.30 -2.56 0.62
CA ASN A 603 -7.62 -3.15 0.86
C ASN A 603 -8.51 -2.20 1.68
N VAL A 604 -7.93 -1.50 2.67
CA VAL A 604 -8.64 -0.49 3.46
C VAL A 604 -9.10 0.68 2.59
N ILE A 605 -8.20 1.22 1.75
CA ILE A 605 -8.52 2.31 0.83
C ILE A 605 -9.60 1.89 -0.16
N ASP A 606 -9.46 0.71 -0.77
CA ASP A 606 -10.43 0.17 -1.73
C ASP A 606 -11.81 0.00 -1.08
N MET A 607 -11.86 -0.56 0.13
CA MET A 607 -13.12 -0.69 0.88
C MET A 607 -13.75 0.68 1.16
N ILE A 608 -12.97 1.68 1.57
CA ILE A 608 -13.49 3.02 1.85
C ILE A 608 -14.11 3.62 0.59
N TYR A 609 -13.43 3.57 -0.56
CA TYR A 609 -13.93 4.16 -1.80
C TYR A 609 -15.12 3.39 -2.39
N HIS A 610 -15.14 2.06 -2.32
CA HIS A 610 -16.29 1.26 -2.77
C HIS A 610 -17.53 1.43 -1.88
N ALA A 611 -17.36 1.72 -0.59
CA ALA A 611 -18.45 1.95 0.34
C ALA A 611 -19.08 3.35 0.26
N GLN A 612 -18.49 4.27 -0.52
CA GLN A 612 -19.00 5.63 -0.62
C GLN A 612 -20.39 5.69 -1.25
N THR A 613 -21.32 6.31 -0.54
CA THR A 613 -22.69 6.57 -1.01
C THR A 613 -22.82 7.88 -1.78
N SER A 614 -21.78 8.72 -1.75
CA SER A 614 -21.70 10.00 -2.45
C SER A 614 -20.44 10.08 -3.30
N ALA A 615 -20.53 10.75 -4.45
CA ALA A 615 -19.40 10.95 -5.34
C ALA A 615 -18.29 11.80 -4.71
N VAL A 616 -17.03 11.47 -5.01
CA VAL A 616 -15.83 12.16 -4.55
C VAL A 616 -15.68 13.47 -5.31
N TYR A 617 -15.43 14.55 -4.59
CA TYR A 617 -15.08 15.82 -5.22
C TYR A 617 -13.56 15.96 -5.29
N LEU A 618 -13.02 16.15 -6.49
CA LEU A 618 -11.59 16.42 -6.69
C LEU A 618 -11.26 17.82 -6.20
N ASP A 619 -10.58 17.86 -5.05
CA ASP A 619 -10.05 19.05 -4.42
C ASP A 619 -8.83 18.67 -3.56
N ASN A 620 -7.81 19.53 -3.56
CA ASN A 620 -6.54 19.27 -2.87
C ASN A 620 -6.74 19.07 -1.35
N PHE A 621 -7.61 19.86 -0.72
CA PHE A 621 -7.87 19.74 0.71
C PHE A 621 -8.62 18.43 1.01
N LEU A 622 -9.62 18.07 0.21
CA LEU A 622 -10.36 16.82 0.39
C LEU A 622 -9.46 15.59 0.23
N ILE A 623 -8.59 15.59 -0.77
CA ILE A 623 -7.65 14.49 -1.01
C ILE A 623 -6.63 14.36 0.12
N PHE A 624 -6.08 15.47 0.61
CA PHE A 624 -5.16 15.44 1.74
C PHE A 624 -5.85 14.96 3.03
N LYS A 625 -7.09 15.40 3.25
CA LYS A 625 -7.94 14.94 4.35
C LYS A 625 -8.20 13.44 4.25
N ASP A 626 -8.57 12.93 3.08
CA ASP A 626 -8.82 11.51 2.84
C ASP A 626 -7.54 10.68 2.99
N ALA A 627 -6.39 11.16 2.50
CA ALA A 627 -5.10 10.50 2.67
C ALA A 627 -4.68 10.41 4.14
N THR A 628 -4.92 11.46 4.92
CA THR A 628 -4.67 11.47 6.38
C THR A 628 -5.58 10.47 7.10
N TRP A 629 -6.85 10.39 6.70
CA TRP A 629 -7.80 9.41 7.23
C TRP A 629 -7.35 7.98 6.91
N ASN A 630 -7.05 7.70 5.64
CA ASN A 630 -6.56 6.41 5.17
C ASN A 630 -5.28 5.99 5.90
N PHE A 631 -4.36 6.93 6.18
CA PHE A 631 -3.17 6.68 6.98
C PHE A 631 -3.56 6.23 8.39
N MET A 632 -4.39 6.99 9.10
CA MET A 632 -4.80 6.66 10.47
C MET A 632 -5.53 5.31 10.55
N PHE A 633 -6.48 5.05 9.64
CA PHE A 633 -7.24 3.79 9.62
C PHE A 633 -6.35 2.59 9.28
N SER A 634 -5.41 2.72 8.34
CA SER A 634 -4.51 1.63 7.98
C SER A 634 -3.63 1.21 9.16
N PHE A 635 -3.11 2.18 9.94
CA PHE A 635 -2.35 1.87 11.15
C PHE A 635 -3.22 1.29 12.27
N LEU A 636 -4.45 1.78 12.43
CA LEU A 636 -5.40 1.26 13.41
C LEU A 636 -5.77 -0.21 13.11
N ILE A 637 -6.01 -0.54 11.83
CA ILE A 637 -6.35 -1.89 11.38
C ILE A 637 -5.13 -2.83 11.41
N ALA A 638 -3.92 -2.31 11.18
CA ALA A 638 -2.70 -3.10 11.28
C ALA A 638 -2.43 -3.61 12.72
N TRP A 639 -2.82 -2.82 13.73
CA TRP A 639 -2.54 -3.13 15.14
C TRP A 639 -3.04 -4.50 15.63
N PRO A 640 -4.31 -4.89 15.44
CA PRO A 640 -4.79 -6.22 15.84
C PRO A 640 -4.06 -7.34 15.09
N PHE A 641 -3.83 -7.22 13.78
CA PHE A 641 -3.17 -8.28 13.00
C PHE A 641 -1.71 -8.50 13.42
N VAL A 642 -0.98 -7.44 13.78
CA VAL A 642 0.39 -7.56 14.31
C VAL A 642 0.42 -8.31 15.64
N LEU A 643 -0.51 -7.99 16.54
CA LEU A 643 -0.59 -8.61 17.86
C LEU A 643 -1.09 -10.06 17.80
N MET A 644 -1.98 -10.36 16.85
CA MET A 644 -2.57 -11.69 16.69
C MET A 644 -1.66 -12.66 15.93
N ILE A 645 -0.91 -12.18 14.94
CA ILE A 645 -0.20 -13.04 13.99
C ILE A 645 1.29 -12.76 13.97
N GLU A 646 1.72 -11.53 13.68
CA GLU A 646 3.14 -11.23 13.43
C GLU A 646 4.00 -11.45 14.68
N MET A 647 3.63 -10.85 15.82
CA MET A 647 4.41 -10.96 17.04
C MET A 647 4.44 -12.39 17.62
N PRO A 648 3.31 -13.12 17.70
CA PRO A 648 3.34 -14.52 18.11
C PRO A 648 4.16 -15.38 17.17
N ALA A 649 4.04 -15.23 15.84
CA ALA A 649 4.84 -15.99 14.88
C ALA A 649 6.35 -15.77 15.07
N LEU A 650 6.78 -14.51 15.27
CA LEU A 650 8.18 -14.17 15.57
C LEU A 650 8.65 -14.75 16.91
N ALA A 651 7.78 -14.82 17.92
CA ALA A 651 8.12 -15.41 19.21
C ALA A 651 8.25 -16.94 19.10
N LEU A 652 7.34 -17.59 18.38
CA LEU A 652 7.36 -19.02 18.11
C LEU A 652 8.61 -19.43 17.33
N GLU A 653 8.96 -18.68 16.28
CA GLU A 653 10.15 -18.88 15.48
C GLU A 653 11.41 -18.85 16.35
N LYS A 654 11.55 -17.83 17.20
CA LYS A 654 12.66 -17.77 18.18
C LYS A 654 12.71 -18.97 19.12
N LEU A 655 11.56 -19.43 19.64
CA LEU A 655 11.52 -20.58 20.54
C LEU A 655 11.91 -21.88 19.82
N MET A 656 11.34 -22.14 18.64
CA MET A 656 11.61 -23.35 17.85
C MET A 656 13.09 -23.49 17.50
N PHE A 657 13.78 -22.39 17.17
CA PHE A 657 15.19 -22.42 16.79
C PHE A 657 16.16 -22.03 17.92
N SER A 658 15.67 -21.75 19.13
CA SER A 658 16.51 -21.44 20.30
C SER A 658 17.40 -22.62 20.73
N SER A 659 16.95 -23.87 20.55
CA SER A 659 17.74 -25.08 20.87
C SER A 659 18.94 -25.28 19.93
N VAL A 660 18.84 -24.76 18.70
CA VAL A 660 19.96 -24.73 17.73
C VAL A 660 20.98 -23.66 18.12
N ARG A 661 20.51 -22.53 18.66
CA ARG A 661 21.36 -21.43 19.15
C ARG A 661 22.09 -21.78 20.46
N ALA A 662 21.49 -22.60 21.32
CA ALA A 662 22.10 -23.05 22.58
C ALA A 662 23.36 -23.92 22.41
N LYS A 663 23.63 -24.44 21.19
CA LYS A 663 24.89 -25.10 20.84
C LYS A 663 25.98 -24.16 20.34
N GLN A 664 25.69 -22.87 20.22
CA GLN A 664 26.69 -21.81 20.01
C GLN A 664 26.78 -21.00 21.31
N PRO A 665 27.98 -20.73 21.83
CA PRO A 665 28.12 -19.92 23.03
C PRO A 665 27.41 -18.57 22.81
N PRO A 666 26.68 -18.06 23.82
CA PRO A 666 25.99 -16.78 23.71
C PRO A 666 27.02 -15.70 23.35
N ILE A 667 26.76 -14.99 22.24
CA ILE A 667 27.61 -13.98 21.61
C ILE A 667 27.91 -12.77 22.55
N GLN A 668 27.35 -12.73 23.76
CA GLN A 668 27.34 -11.53 24.62
C GLN A 668 27.97 -11.71 26.02
N ASP A 669 28.32 -12.92 26.47
CA ASP A 669 28.95 -13.09 27.79
C ASP A 669 30.48 -12.89 27.79
N GLU A 670 31.14 -12.99 26.63
CA GLU A 670 32.52 -12.49 26.46
C GLU A 670 32.59 -10.95 26.45
N GLU A 671 31.51 -10.27 26.02
CA GLU A 671 31.45 -8.80 25.92
C GLU A 671 31.31 -8.14 27.30
N LYS A 672 30.59 -8.79 28.24
CA LYS A 672 30.57 -8.39 29.67
C LYS A 672 31.88 -8.70 30.39
N SER A 673 32.49 -9.86 30.11
CA SER A 673 33.74 -10.25 30.80
C SER A 673 34.96 -9.43 30.34
N ARG A 674 35.06 -9.09 29.05
CA ARG A 674 36.15 -8.23 28.53
C ARG A 674 36.02 -6.76 28.92
N SER A 675 34.81 -6.21 29.00
CA SER A 675 34.62 -4.81 29.42
C SER A 675 34.87 -4.60 30.92
N LEU A 676 34.55 -5.59 31.77
CA LEU A 676 34.91 -5.57 33.20
C LEU A 676 36.42 -5.74 33.44
N LEU A 677 37.12 -6.55 32.65
CA LEU A 677 38.57 -6.71 32.76
C LEU A 677 39.35 -5.46 32.30
N VAL A 678 38.88 -4.75 31.27
CA VAL A 678 39.52 -3.52 30.78
C VAL A 678 39.25 -2.32 31.70
N MET A 679 38.13 -2.30 32.43
CA MET A 679 37.83 -1.26 33.42
C MET A 679 38.56 -1.46 34.75
N ASN A 680 38.82 -2.71 35.16
CA ASN A 680 39.60 -2.99 36.37
C ASN A 680 41.13 -2.88 36.16
N GLY A 681 41.63 -3.12 34.95
CA GLY A 681 43.06 -2.94 34.63
C GLY A 681 43.54 -1.48 34.52
N LYS A 682 42.61 -0.51 34.43
CA LYS A 682 42.94 0.93 34.39
C LYS A 682 42.82 1.65 35.73
N LYS A 683 42.33 0.98 36.79
CA LYS A 683 42.21 1.54 38.14
C LYS A 683 43.35 1.13 39.08
N SER A 684 44.39 0.47 38.59
CA SER A 684 45.55 0.04 39.38
C SER A 684 46.87 0.70 38.95
N GLU A 685 46.85 1.73 38.09
CA GLU A 685 48.04 2.47 37.63
C GLU A 685 47.88 4.01 37.65
N GLU A 686 46.89 4.52 38.38
CA GLU A 686 46.87 5.92 38.87
C GLU A 686 46.84 5.87 40.40
#